data_AF-A0A258TVS9-F1
#
_entry.id   AF-A0A258TVS9-F1
#
_cell.length_a   1.000
_cell.length_b   1.000
_cell.length_c   1.000
_cell.angle_alpha   90.00
_cell.angle_beta   90.00
_cell.angle_gamma   90.00
#
_symmetry.space_group_name_H-M   'P 1'
#
loop_
_entity.id
_entity.type
_entity.pdbx_description
1 polymer ?
#
loop_
_entity_poly.entity_id
_entity_poly.type
_entity_poly.pdbx_seq_one_letter_code
_entity_poly.pdbx_strand_id
1 'polypeptide(L)'
;MNIATNSAQFAQSRRPARLLSALLALALAPAAHAVDYTWLGNASNNNWFSNFTYGANYATFFNWSPSGPPSYGSPANIFIDNNPAKSSKVQIAPFNYVAPSPYCTGLSCGISAGAANLTIDSGDTVVIGGSIPFSDGYYYANGQSRLEMIDTGSGATLVNNGVLRLSSEGNNAVLGITGIVTLSGSGETWLNNGYDASNSRSSYNDKQIIYGVGSAFGSSVGPKLVIDAGHTVRGSGRLGYNNTLSITNHGTVRADGPGELIVGGAYTNQAAFSLINTGLMQATNGSRLRINNRIDNSGGVIEALAGSDVIISEAVTGGTLRSSGSGALRTYGSNSYATYLTGLTLEGHLHLSDGVHANFGAFGATNTIVNNGLISVGGQISGSTPYITGSTLTFYGDTTFAGTGRIEMTDDANNKIAYYGGYINRTPVATLGAGQVLTGAGEIKTTLINQGRIEANGALNALKIGSGGLLTNQGEIVVSGAAPIGLWVNGGQLKNEATLTVEAGSVLSGSVTQTAGVSKIQGTLQDGTFFLQGGLLKGTGTINSTVYNTGGIFAPGTSPGTLTIANYTQTAGDLVLEIDGDAYALQDHLTITGNANFYGGRVVLDFSDYTGGGNLSFADILRVEGTLRLAHPVTGAASVFEVVGLGAGMHADVAWNGNALSVALAPVPEPETWAMLLAGLGLVGAFARKRPVQSM
;
A
#
# COMPACT_ATOMS: atom_id res chain seq x y z
N MET A 1 20.06 47.21 57.68
CA MET A 1 21.30 47.77 58.26
C MET A 1 22.46 47.30 57.40
N ASN A 2 23.38 48.19 57.01
CA ASN A 2 24.71 48.05 56.35
C ASN A 2 24.92 46.90 55.32
N ILE A 3 25.27 47.11 54.04
CA ILE A 3 26.32 47.92 53.34
C ILE A 3 27.64 47.13 53.11
N ALA A 4 28.10 47.11 51.84
CA ALA A 4 29.44 46.77 51.32
C ALA A 4 29.92 45.30 51.46
N THR A 5 30.80 44.71 50.63
CA THR A 5 31.43 44.97 49.29
C THR A 5 31.92 43.60 48.73
N ASN A 6 32.51 43.37 47.54
CA ASN A 6 33.04 44.16 46.41
C ASN A 6 32.83 43.35 45.09
N SER A 7 32.79 43.94 43.88
CA SER A 7 33.86 44.11 42.86
C SER A 7 35.02 43.08 42.83
N ALA A 8 35.63 42.74 41.69
CA ALA A 8 35.76 43.37 40.34
C ALA A 8 35.97 42.25 39.27
N GLN A 9 36.02 42.39 37.92
CA GLN A 9 35.86 43.40 36.83
C GLN A 9 35.83 42.57 35.50
N PHE A 10 35.58 42.99 34.25
CA PHE A 10 35.27 44.22 33.48
C PHE A 10 34.22 43.80 32.38
N ALA A 11 33.29 44.59 31.81
CA ALA A 11 33.34 45.84 31.03
C ALA A 11 33.73 45.66 29.52
N GLN A 12 33.11 46.31 28.52
CA GLN A 12 32.01 47.29 28.56
C GLN A 12 31.32 47.60 27.20
N SER A 13 29.99 47.79 27.22
CA SER A 13 29.24 48.81 26.42
C SER A 13 29.12 48.61 24.88
N ARG A 14 28.21 49.28 24.13
CA ARG A 14 27.36 50.47 24.41
C ARG A 14 25.89 50.30 23.95
N ARG A 15 24.97 50.96 24.67
CA ARG A 15 23.71 51.52 24.13
C ARG A 15 23.90 53.06 24.00
N PRO A 16 22.98 53.77 23.34
CA PRO A 16 22.01 54.55 24.14
C PRO A 16 20.58 54.49 23.58
N ALA A 17 19.64 55.18 24.24
CA ALA A 17 18.23 55.26 23.85
C ALA A 17 17.67 56.69 23.99
N ARG A 18 16.59 56.98 23.23
CA ARG A 18 15.55 58.01 23.45
C ARG A 18 14.38 57.67 22.48
N LEU A 19 13.12 57.58 22.89
CA LEU A 19 12.20 58.64 23.36
C LEU A 19 11.91 59.72 22.30
N LEU A 20 10.85 59.51 21.50
CA LEU A 20 9.60 60.27 21.66
C LEU A 20 8.41 59.58 20.94
N SER A 21 7.21 60.14 21.08
CA SER A 21 5.93 59.54 20.69
C SER A 21 5.18 60.32 19.60
N ALA A 22 4.38 59.58 18.80
CA ALA A 22 3.30 60.03 17.93
C ALA A 22 3.65 60.93 16.72
N LEU A 23 3.42 60.41 15.50
CA LEU A 23 2.46 60.99 14.57
C LEU A 23 2.05 59.99 13.46
N LEU A 24 0.88 60.23 12.85
CA LEU A 24 0.35 59.68 11.58
C LEU A 24 0.46 58.17 11.31
N ALA A 25 -0.70 57.52 11.25
CA ALA A 25 -0.87 56.32 10.44
C ALA A 25 -0.84 56.71 8.95
N LEU A 26 0.22 56.33 8.23
CA LEU A 26 0.18 56.24 6.77
C LEU A 26 -0.38 54.87 6.38
N ALA A 27 -1.62 54.84 5.92
CA ALA A 27 -2.11 53.71 5.15
C ALA A 27 -1.34 53.68 3.82
N LEU A 28 -0.42 52.72 3.68
CA LEU A 28 0.17 52.38 2.39
C LEU A 28 -0.89 51.67 1.54
N ALA A 29 -1.77 52.47 0.94
CA ALA A 29 -2.67 51.99 -0.10
C ALA A 29 -1.82 51.39 -1.24
N PRO A 30 -2.20 50.23 -1.79
CA PRO A 30 -1.58 49.76 -3.02
C PRO A 30 -1.83 50.79 -4.12
N ALA A 31 -0.77 51.21 -4.81
CA ALA A 31 -0.87 52.07 -5.98
C ALA A 31 -1.43 51.26 -7.15
N ALA A 32 -2.73 51.01 -7.12
CA ALA A 32 -3.44 50.35 -8.21
C ALA A 32 -3.37 51.24 -9.45
N HIS A 33 -2.57 50.84 -10.43
CA HIS A 33 -2.85 51.19 -11.81
C HIS A 33 -4.24 50.65 -12.12
N ALA A 34 -5.22 51.55 -12.23
CA ALA A 34 -6.57 51.21 -12.64
C ALA A 34 -6.52 50.75 -14.11
N VAL A 35 -6.38 49.45 -14.31
CA VAL A 35 -6.84 48.81 -15.53
C VAL A 35 -8.36 48.94 -15.52
N ASP A 36 -8.99 49.42 -16.59
CA ASP A 36 -10.43 49.69 -16.56
C ASP A 36 -11.25 48.38 -16.41
N TYR A 37 -11.75 48.14 -15.19
CA TYR A 37 -12.62 46.99 -14.91
C TYR A 37 -14.07 47.33 -15.24
N THR A 38 -14.72 46.48 -16.02
CA THR A 38 -16.16 46.54 -16.32
C THR A 38 -16.97 46.01 -15.14
N TRP A 39 -17.82 46.87 -14.58
CA TRP A 39 -18.80 46.54 -13.56
C TRP A 39 -20.02 45.83 -14.16
N LEU A 40 -20.66 44.93 -13.39
CA LEU A 40 -21.78 44.11 -13.87
C LEU A 40 -23.20 44.53 -13.43
N GLY A 41 -23.39 45.35 -12.39
CA GLY A 41 -24.74 45.77 -11.98
C GLY A 41 -24.96 46.16 -10.52
N ASN A 42 -26.17 46.67 -10.24
CA ASN A 42 -26.48 47.46 -9.04
C ASN A 42 -27.00 46.66 -7.81
N ALA A 43 -26.89 47.30 -6.65
CA ALA A 43 -26.78 46.70 -5.32
C ALA A 43 -28.09 46.42 -4.55
N SER A 44 -29.27 46.77 -5.07
CA SER A 44 -30.45 47.05 -4.22
C SER A 44 -31.58 46.03 -4.23
N ASN A 45 -31.63 45.09 -5.19
CA ASN A 45 -32.80 44.23 -5.38
C ASN A 45 -32.41 42.81 -5.85
N ASN A 46 -33.02 41.80 -5.23
CA ASN A 46 -32.55 40.41 -5.23
C ASN A 46 -32.81 39.58 -6.51
N ASN A 47 -32.96 40.23 -7.67
CA ASN A 47 -33.21 39.59 -8.96
C ASN A 47 -32.53 40.38 -10.10
N TRP A 48 -31.62 39.73 -10.81
CA TRP A 48 -30.81 40.33 -11.89
C TRP A 48 -31.24 39.95 -13.31
N PHE A 49 -32.44 39.38 -13.45
CA PHE A 49 -33.08 39.27 -14.76
C PHE A 49 -33.56 40.63 -15.25
N SER A 50 -33.58 40.78 -16.57
CA SER A 50 -33.93 42.00 -17.30
C SER A 50 -35.29 42.57 -16.91
N ASN A 51 -35.31 43.40 -15.88
CA ASN A 51 -36.49 44.13 -15.49
C ASN A 51 -36.68 45.26 -16.51
N PHE A 52 -37.65 45.09 -17.41
CA PHE A 52 -38.02 46.10 -18.41
C PHE A 52 -38.61 47.33 -17.72
N THR A 53 -37.75 48.22 -17.23
CA THR A 53 -38.13 49.61 -17.05
C THR A 53 -38.32 50.19 -18.45
N TYR A 54 -39.57 50.20 -18.93
CA TYR A 54 -39.97 50.89 -20.15
C TYR A 54 -39.79 52.41 -19.95
N GLY A 55 -38.55 52.88 -20.09
CA GLY A 55 -38.27 54.29 -20.29
C GLY A 55 -38.99 54.76 -21.56
N ALA A 56 -39.57 55.95 -21.51
CA ALA A 56 -40.58 56.43 -22.48
C ALA A 56 -40.14 56.51 -23.96
N ASN A 57 -38.88 56.18 -24.28
CA ASN A 57 -38.24 56.32 -25.58
C ASN A 57 -37.70 54.99 -26.17
N TYR A 58 -38.17 53.82 -25.70
CA TYR A 58 -37.79 52.48 -26.21
C TYR A 58 -36.28 52.14 -26.16
N ALA A 59 -35.47 52.87 -25.39
CA ALA A 59 -34.04 52.60 -25.25
C ALA A 59 -33.77 51.33 -24.43
N THR A 60 -33.05 50.37 -25.03
CA THR A 60 -32.59 49.15 -24.35
C THR A 60 -31.39 49.45 -23.46
N PHE A 61 -31.61 49.54 -22.15
CA PHE A 61 -30.53 49.60 -21.16
C PHE A 61 -30.06 48.19 -20.82
N PHE A 62 -28.83 47.86 -21.21
CA PHE A 62 -28.14 46.67 -20.71
C PHE A 62 -27.42 47.03 -19.40
N ASN A 63 -27.34 46.10 -18.44
CA ASN A 63 -26.81 46.37 -17.09
C ASN A 63 -25.26 46.38 -17.00
N TRP A 64 -24.58 46.30 -18.14
CA TRP A 64 -23.11 46.39 -18.25
C TRP A 64 -22.66 47.86 -18.14
N SER A 65 -21.34 48.10 -18.13
CA SER A 65 -20.81 49.44 -18.38
C SER A 65 -21.18 49.94 -19.80
N PRO A 66 -21.00 51.23 -20.13
CA PRO A 66 -21.38 51.81 -21.42
C PRO A 66 -20.75 51.15 -22.67
N SER A 67 -19.73 50.29 -22.52
CA SER A 67 -19.15 49.49 -23.61
C SER A 67 -19.96 48.24 -23.98
N GLY A 68 -20.98 47.87 -23.20
CA GLY A 68 -21.83 46.69 -23.46
C GLY A 68 -21.27 45.38 -22.85
N PRO A 69 -21.81 44.22 -23.26
CA PRO A 69 -21.45 42.92 -22.68
C PRO A 69 -19.96 42.56 -22.89
N PRO A 70 -19.31 41.90 -21.91
CA PRO A 70 -18.00 41.29 -22.08
C PRO A 70 -18.00 40.29 -23.25
N SER A 71 -17.43 40.73 -24.37
CA SER A 71 -17.62 40.09 -25.67
C SER A 71 -16.57 39.02 -25.95
N TYR A 72 -16.97 37.92 -26.60
CA TYR A 72 -16.07 36.82 -26.98
C TYR A 72 -14.87 37.28 -27.84
N GLY A 73 -15.01 38.35 -28.62
CA GLY A 73 -13.94 38.90 -29.46
C GLY A 73 -13.07 39.98 -28.79
N SER A 74 -13.41 40.42 -27.58
CA SER A 74 -12.64 41.41 -26.81
C SER A 74 -12.96 41.20 -25.31
N PRO A 75 -12.22 40.32 -24.62
CA PRO A 75 -12.49 39.95 -23.24
C PRO A 75 -12.11 41.08 -22.28
N ALA A 76 -13.05 41.49 -21.44
CA ALA A 76 -12.86 42.58 -20.48
C ALA A 76 -12.31 42.07 -19.13
N ASN A 77 -11.71 42.97 -18.35
CA ASN A 77 -11.55 42.75 -16.91
C ASN A 77 -12.88 43.08 -16.22
N ILE A 78 -13.30 42.29 -15.24
CA ILE A 78 -14.65 42.32 -14.66
C ILE A 78 -14.57 42.32 -13.13
N PHE A 79 -15.49 43.03 -12.48
CA PHE A 79 -15.72 42.91 -11.04
C PHE A 79 -17.22 42.94 -10.71
N ILE A 80 -17.58 42.25 -9.63
CA ILE A 80 -18.92 42.28 -9.06
C ILE A 80 -18.90 43.28 -7.91
N ASP A 81 -19.47 44.45 -8.20
CA ASP A 81 -19.84 45.57 -7.31
C ASP A 81 -18.86 46.19 -6.29
N ASN A 82 -17.72 45.54 -5.99
CA ASN A 82 -16.64 45.99 -5.10
C ASN A 82 -17.09 46.31 -3.67
N ASN A 83 -18.07 45.55 -3.15
CA ASN A 83 -18.57 45.70 -1.78
C ASN A 83 -19.16 44.37 -1.23
N PRO A 84 -18.34 43.56 -0.53
CA PRO A 84 -18.74 42.32 0.13
C PRO A 84 -19.99 42.38 1.02
N ALA A 85 -20.37 43.56 1.52
CA ALA A 85 -21.53 43.73 2.40
C ALA A 85 -22.89 43.63 1.68
N LYS A 86 -22.95 43.52 0.34
CA LYS A 86 -24.20 43.38 -0.42
C LYS A 86 -24.57 41.93 -0.75
N SER A 87 -23.58 41.04 -0.89
CA SER A 87 -23.78 39.64 -1.30
C SER A 87 -24.56 39.52 -2.62
N SER A 88 -24.05 40.17 -3.67
CA SER A 88 -24.69 40.30 -4.98
C SER A 88 -24.74 38.98 -5.74
N LYS A 89 -25.87 38.73 -6.43
CA LYS A 89 -26.12 37.52 -7.21
C LYS A 89 -26.20 37.83 -8.71
N VAL A 90 -25.21 37.35 -9.47
CA VAL A 90 -25.08 37.52 -10.93
C VAL A 90 -25.39 36.19 -11.62
N GLN A 91 -26.15 36.20 -12.73
CA GLN A 91 -26.52 34.97 -13.44
C GLN A 91 -26.28 35.08 -14.96
N ILE A 92 -25.58 34.09 -15.51
CA ILE A 92 -25.24 33.94 -16.93
C ILE A 92 -26.11 32.81 -17.48
N ALA A 93 -27.26 33.17 -18.06
CA ALA A 93 -28.28 32.24 -18.53
C ALA A 93 -29.02 32.78 -19.77
N PRO A 94 -29.83 31.95 -20.48
CA PRO A 94 -30.65 32.40 -21.61
C PRO A 94 -31.70 33.44 -21.20
N PHE A 95 -31.83 34.51 -22.00
CA PHE A 95 -32.80 35.60 -21.78
C PHE A 95 -34.28 35.18 -21.83
N ASN A 96 -34.58 34.06 -22.49
CA ASN A 96 -35.92 33.50 -22.63
C ASN A 96 -35.85 31.97 -22.47
N TYR A 97 -36.99 31.32 -22.27
CA TYR A 97 -37.11 29.87 -22.41
C TYR A 97 -36.75 29.44 -23.84
N VAL A 98 -35.53 28.92 -24.02
CA VAL A 98 -35.09 28.34 -25.30
C VAL A 98 -35.49 26.87 -25.31
N ALA A 99 -36.38 26.47 -26.21
CA ALA A 99 -36.67 25.06 -26.46
C ALA A 99 -35.38 24.36 -26.94
N PRO A 100 -35.10 23.10 -26.53
CA PRO A 100 -33.86 22.41 -26.89
C PRO A 100 -33.62 22.39 -28.40
N SER A 101 -32.64 23.17 -28.87
CA SER A 101 -32.30 23.23 -30.29
C SER A 101 -31.52 21.97 -30.67
N PRO A 102 -32.01 21.13 -31.61
CA PRO A 102 -31.32 19.91 -32.03
C PRO A 102 -29.98 20.19 -32.74
N TYR A 103 -29.71 21.45 -33.08
CA TYR A 103 -28.46 21.91 -33.70
C TYR A 103 -27.41 22.41 -32.68
N CYS A 104 -27.76 22.58 -31.39
CA CYS A 104 -26.86 23.10 -30.36
C CYS A 104 -26.36 21.98 -29.42
N THR A 105 -25.52 21.10 -29.95
CA THR A 105 -25.02 19.88 -29.27
C THR A 105 -23.56 19.97 -28.79
N GLY A 106 -22.74 20.83 -29.41
CA GLY A 106 -21.33 21.07 -28.99
C GLY A 106 -21.22 22.08 -27.84
N LEU A 107 -20.10 22.06 -27.10
CA LEU A 107 -19.85 22.89 -25.90
C LEU A 107 -19.72 24.40 -26.16
N SER A 108 -19.69 24.83 -27.43
CA SER A 108 -19.41 26.21 -27.87
C SER A 108 -20.66 27.00 -28.31
N CYS A 109 -21.85 26.41 -28.24
CA CYS A 109 -23.11 27.10 -28.58
C CYS A 109 -23.87 27.56 -27.32
N GLY A 110 -24.96 28.32 -27.50
CA GLY A 110 -25.74 28.90 -26.40
C GLY A 110 -25.34 30.34 -26.09
N ILE A 111 -25.65 30.81 -24.88
CA ILE A 111 -25.23 32.15 -24.43
C ILE A 111 -23.82 32.05 -23.84
N SER A 112 -22.93 32.95 -24.29
CA SER A 112 -21.56 33.07 -23.81
C SER A 112 -21.23 34.49 -23.31
N ALA A 113 -20.43 34.55 -22.25
CA ALA A 113 -19.71 35.75 -21.80
C ALA A 113 -18.20 35.46 -21.77
N GLY A 114 -17.37 36.45 -22.09
CA GLY A 114 -15.90 36.30 -22.13
C GLY A 114 -15.19 37.31 -21.24
N ALA A 115 -14.27 36.85 -20.38
CA ALA A 115 -13.56 37.66 -19.39
C ALA A 115 -12.05 37.40 -19.44
N ALA A 116 -11.23 38.45 -19.34
CA ALA A 116 -9.78 38.34 -19.19
C ALA A 116 -9.40 38.22 -17.71
N ASN A 117 -10.08 38.96 -16.85
CA ASN A 117 -10.05 38.78 -15.40
C ASN A 117 -11.46 38.94 -14.83
N LEU A 118 -11.78 38.24 -13.74
CA LEU A 118 -13.05 38.36 -13.03
C LEU A 118 -12.82 38.30 -11.52
N THR A 119 -13.32 39.30 -10.78
CA THR A 119 -13.36 39.31 -9.31
C THR A 119 -14.79 39.06 -8.81
N ILE A 120 -14.95 38.09 -7.93
CA ILE A 120 -16.16 37.76 -7.16
C ILE A 120 -15.84 38.03 -5.69
N ASP A 121 -16.52 38.99 -5.08
CA ASP A 121 -16.26 39.39 -3.70
C ASP A 121 -16.86 38.42 -2.67
N SER A 122 -16.47 38.56 -1.40
CA SER A 122 -16.98 37.67 -0.36
C SER A 122 -18.47 37.91 -0.10
N GLY A 123 -19.25 36.84 -0.08
CA GLY A 123 -20.71 36.88 -0.04
C GLY A 123 -21.38 36.91 -1.42
N ASP A 124 -20.67 37.30 -2.48
CA ASP A 124 -21.24 37.33 -3.84
C ASP A 124 -21.39 35.92 -4.43
N THR A 125 -22.29 35.78 -5.40
CA THR A 125 -22.52 34.53 -6.13
C THR A 125 -22.68 34.79 -7.63
N VAL A 126 -21.79 34.20 -8.44
CA VAL A 126 -22.00 34.02 -9.88
C VAL A 126 -22.66 32.66 -10.14
N VAL A 127 -23.69 32.63 -10.97
CA VAL A 127 -24.32 31.40 -11.47
C VAL A 127 -24.16 31.31 -12.99
N ILE A 128 -23.57 30.23 -13.48
CA ILE A 128 -23.60 29.84 -14.89
C ILE A 128 -24.72 28.82 -15.05
N GLY A 129 -25.71 29.13 -15.91
CA GLY A 129 -26.95 28.38 -16.01
C GLY A 129 -27.92 28.70 -14.86
N GLY A 130 -28.43 27.67 -14.19
CA GLY A 130 -29.32 27.76 -13.03
C GLY A 130 -30.13 26.48 -12.79
N SER A 131 -30.49 26.20 -11.53
CA SER A 131 -31.36 25.09 -11.13
C SER A 131 -32.44 25.50 -10.11
N ILE A 132 -33.48 24.67 -9.97
CA ILE A 132 -34.58 24.87 -9.01
C ILE A 132 -34.09 24.82 -7.55
N PRO A 133 -33.26 23.85 -7.11
CA PRO A 133 -32.89 23.74 -5.68
C PRO A 133 -32.20 24.97 -5.10
N PHE A 134 -31.50 25.75 -5.91
CA PHE A 134 -30.84 27.00 -5.49
C PHE A 134 -31.68 28.27 -5.70
N SER A 135 -32.94 28.12 -6.16
CA SER A 135 -33.77 29.26 -6.59
C SER A 135 -33.08 30.16 -7.62
N ASP A 136 -32.37 29.53 -8.57
CA ASP A 136 -31.79 30.20 -9.76
C ASP A 136 -32.75 30.10 -10.97
N GLY A 137 -33.84 29.33 -10.85
CA GLY A 137 -34.69 28.88 -11.95
C GLY A 137 -35.67 29.89 -12.54
N TYR A 138 -35.42 31.20 -12.44
CA TYR A 138 -36.32 32.22 -13.01
C TYR A 138 -36.41 32.12 -14.56
N TYR A 139 -35.33 31.69 -15.20
CA TYR A 139 -35.27 31.34 -16.63
C TYR A 139 -34.50 30.04 -16.81
N TYR A 140 -35.22 28.93 -17.04
CA TYR A 140 -34.65 27.58 -17.13
C TYR A 140 -33.60 27.44 -18.24
N ALA A 141 -32.40 26.98 -17.88
CA ALA A 141 -31.27 26.74 -18.80
C ALA A 141 -31.47 25.46 -19.66
N ASN A 142 -32.56 25.41 -20.43
CA ASN A 142 -32.78 24.43 -21.50
C ASN A 142 -31.93 24.71 -22.75
N GLY A 143 -31.21 25.84 -22.78
CA GLY A 143 -30.09 26.11 -23.68
C GLY A 143 -28.77 26.17 -22.92
N GLN A 144 -27.66 25.89 -23.60
CA GLN A 144 -26.33 25.92 -22.98
C GLN A 144 -25.94 27.33 -22.49
N SER A 145 -25.24 27.38 -21.36
CA SER A 145 -24.82 28.62 -20.68
C SER A 145 -23.33 28.59 -20.38
N ARG A 146 -22.58 29.61 -20.83
CA ARG A 146 -21.12 29.60 -20.87
C ARG A 146 -20.50 30.88 -20.32
N LEU A 147 -19.57 30.74 -19.37
CA LEU A 147 -18.53 31.74 -19.11
C LEU A 147 -17.23 31.22 -19.74
N GLU A 148 -16.41 32.12 -20.27
CA GLU A 148 -15.06 31.80 -20.70
C GLU A 148 -14.04 32.75 -20.09
N MET A 149 -13.00 32.19 -19.48
CA MET A 149 -11.81 32.93 -19.06
C MET A 149 -10.77 32.85 -20.19
N ILE A 150 -10.35 34.01 -20.70
CA ILE A 150 -9.52 34.15 -21.91
C ILE A 150 -8.21 34.85 -21.57
N ASP A 151 -7.11 34.11 -21.58
CA ASP A 151 -5.75 34.63 -21.49
C ASP A 151 -5.35 35.36 -22.79
N THR A 152 -5.17 36.67 -22.69
CA THR A 152 -4.76 37.56 -23.79
C THR A 152 -3.25 37.64 -23.99
N GLY A 153 -2.46 36.84 -23.25
CA GLY A 153 -1.00 36.72 -23.38
C GLY A 153 -0.22 37.03 -22.09
N SER A 154 -0.91 37.29 -20.97
CA SER A 154 -0.30 37.63 -19.67
C SER A 154 -0.68 36.66 -18.54
N GLY A 155 -1.47 35.64 -18.82
CA GLY A 155 -2.29 34.95 -17.83
C GLY A 155 -3.59 35.70 -17.54
N ALA A 156 -4.65 34.94 -17.28
CA ALA A 156 -5.98 35.40 -16.87
C ALA A 156 -6.27 34.96 -15.42
N THR A 157 -6.97 35.79 -14.65
CA THR A 157 -7.25 35.50 -13.23
C THR A 157 -8.74 35.57 -12.90
N LEU A 158 -9.25 34.52 -12.28
CA LEU A 158 -10.56 34.47 -11.63
C LEU A 158 -10.33 34.51 -10.11
N VAL A 159 -10.43 35.70 -9.53
CA VAL A 159 -10.32 35.91 -8.08
C VAL A 159 -11.71 35.71 -7.48
N ASN A 160 -11.94 34.58 -6.83
CA ASN A 160 -13.21 34.22 -6.23
C ASN A 160 -13.08 34.12 -4.70
N ASN A 161 -13.66 35.08 -3.99
CA ASN A 161 -13.79 35.08 -2.52
C ASN A 161 -15.22 34.77 -2.05
N GLY A 162 -16.14 34.57 -3.00
CA GLY A 162 -17.54 34.18 -2.79
C GLY A 162 -17.83 32.81 -3.42
N VAL A 163 -18.85 32.73 -4.28
CA VAL A 163 -19.25 31.49 -4.96
C VAL A 163 -19.32 31.67 -6.47
N LEU A 164 -18.72 30.73 -7.23
CA LEU A 164 -19.00 30.52 -8.65
C LEU A 164 -19.71 29.18 -8.83
N ARG A 165 -21.02 29.19 -9.09
CA ARG A 165 -21.81 27.98 -9.32
C ARG A 165 -22.02 27.72 -10.80
N LEU A 166 -21.67 26.54 -11.27
CA LEU A 166 -22.18 25.95 -12.51
C LEU A 166 -23.36 25.06 -12.12
N SER A 167 -24.55 25.26 -12.72
CA SER A 167 -25.74 24.44 -12.47
C SER A 167 -26.69 24.44 -13.67
N SER A 168 -27.42 23.35 -13.91
CA SER A 168 -28.41 23.26 -15.01
C SER A 168 -29.29 22.02 -14.88
N GLU A 169 -30.57 22.16 -15.27
CA GLU A 169 -31.55 21.07 -15.22
C GLU A 169 -31.76 20.31 -16.53
N GLY A 170 -31.06 20.68 -17.62
CA GLY A 170 -31.31 20.07 -18.93
C GLY A 170 -30.19 20.17 -19.96
N ASN A 171 -29.37 21.23 -19.93
CA ASN A 171 -28.28 21.44 -20.89
C ASN A 171 -26.95 21.81 -20.23
N ASN A 172 -25.86 22.00 -20.98
CA ASN A 172 -24.55 22.27 -20.37
C ASN A 172 -24.48 23.64 -19.66
N ALA A 173 -23.96 23.64 -18.43
CA ALA A 173 -23.42 24.82 -17.76
C ALA A 173 -21.89 24.70 -17.77
N VAL A 174 -21.22 25.62 -18.49
CA VAL A 174 -19.80 25.48 -18.85
C VAL A 174 -18.94 26.67 -18.43
N LEU A 175 -17.78 26.36 -17.85
CA LEU A 175 -16.65 27.27 -17.73
C LEU A 175 -15.57 26.85 -18.74
N GLY A 176 -15.40 27.66 -19.78
CA GLY A 176 -14.33 27.52 -20.76
C GLY A 176 -13.03 28.17 -20.29
N ILE A 177 -11.91 27.51 -20.54
CA ILE A 177 -10.55 28.00 -20.27
C ILE A 177 -9.80 28.14 -21.60
N THR A 178 -9.37 29.36 -21.93
CA THR A 178 -8.49 29.66 -23.06
C THR A 178 -7.15 30.18 -22.53
N GLY A 179 -6.05 29.50 -22.88
CA GLY A 179 -4.72 29.79 -22.35
C GLY A 179 -4.57 29.49 -20.85
N ILE A 180 -3.75 30.26 -20.13
CA ILE A 180 -3.47 30.00 -18.70
C ILE A 180 -4.40 30.84 -17.83
N VAL A 181 -5.26 30.16 -17.06
CA VAL A 181 -6.18 30.77 -16.10
C VAL A 181 -5.84 30.33 -14.68
N THR A 182 -5.70 31.28 -13.77
CA THR A 182 -5.58 31.02 -12.32
C THR A 182 -6.91 31.31 -11.64
N LEU A 183 -7.43 30.30 -10.93
CA LEU A 183 -8.57 30.38 -10.02
C LEU A 183 -8.02 30.54 -8.60
N SER A 184 -8.14 31.75 -8.04
CA SER A 184 -7.55 32.13 -6.74
C SER A 184 -8.58 32.84 -5.85
N GLY A 185 -8.17 33.21 -4.64
CA GLY A 185 -9.07 33.68 -3.58
C GLY A 185 -9.40 32.59 -2.57
N SER A 186 -10.33 32.87 -1.65
CA SER A 186 -10.73 31.98 -0.55
C SER A 186 -12.14 31.40 -0.71
N GLY A 187 -12.75 31.54 -1.89
CA GLY A 187 -14.13 31.16 -2.18
C GLY A 187 -14.26 29.72 -2.67
N GLU A 188 -15.42 29.43 -3.26
CA GLU A 188 -15.73 28.12 -3.79
C GLU A 188 -16.26 28.16 -5.23
N THR A 189 -15.88 27.17 -6.04
CA THR A 189 -16.43 26.92 -7.38
C THR A 189 -17.22 25.62 -7.37
N TRP A 190 -18.54 25.69 -7.54
CA TRP A 190 -19.46 24.57 -7.39
C TRP A 190 -19.84 23.97 -8.76
N LEU A 191 -19.74 22.64 -8.86
CA LEU A 191 -20.12 21.81 -9.98
C LEU A 191 -21.29 20.91 -9.54
N ASN A 192 -22.44 21.52 -9.23
CA ASN A 192 -23.57 20.84 -8.60
C ASN A 192 -24.89 21.57 -8.91
N ASN A 193 -25.97 20.80 -9.04
CA ASN A 193 -27.34 21.28 -9.24
C ASN A 193 -28.13 21.52 -7.94
N GLY A 194 -27.59 21.12 -6.78
CA GLY A 194 -28.21 21.33 -5.46
C GLY A 194 -29.31 20.34 -5.10
N TYR A 195 -29.52 19.31 -5.93
CA TYR A 195 -30.41 18.20 -5.61
C TYR A 195 -29.83 17.34 -4.48
N ASP A 196 -30.71 16.73 -3.68
CA ASP A 196 -30.34 15.64 -2.77
C ASP A 196 -30.10 14.32 -3.54
N ALA A 197 -29.34 13.41 -2.94
CA ALA A 197 -29.01 12.09 -3.49
C ALA A 197 -30.24 11.19 -3.73
N SER A 198 -31.35 11.38 -2.99
CA SER A 198 -32.60 10.65 -3.24
C SER A 198 -33.33 11.08 -4.53
N ASN A 199 -32.99 12.24 -5.10
CA ASN A 199 -33.67 12.77 -6.27
C ASN A 199 -33.05 12.21 -7.56
N SER A 200 -33.88 11.71 -8.49
CA SER A 200 -33.41 11.17 -9.78
C SER A 200 -32.65 12.18 -10.64
N ARG A 201 -32.90 13.49 -10.47
CA ARG A 201 -32.19 14.59 -11.14
C ARG A 201 -30.77 14.85 -10.60
N SER A 202 -30.38 14.24 -9.49
CA SER A 202 -28.99 14.30 -8.99
C SER A 202 -27.98 13.73 -10.02
N SER A 203 -28.44 12.81 -10.86
CA SER A 203 -27.67 12.23 -11.97
C SER A 203 -27.37 13.18 -13.14
N TYR A 204 -27.90 14.41 -13.14
CA TYR A 204 -27.61 15.43 -14.16
C TYR A 204 -26.33 16.24 -13.86
N ASN A 205 -25.47 15.69 -12.98
CA ASN A 205 -24.17 16.25 -12.62
C ASN A 205 -23.22 16.38 -13.83
N ASP A 206 -23.35 15.46 -14.80
CA ASP A 206 -22.51 15.37 -16.00
C ASP A 206 -22.57 16.59 -16.95
N LYS A 207 -23.48 17.54 -16.68
CA LYS A 207 -23.68 18.80 -17.43
C LYS A 207 -22.98 20.02 -16.83
N GLN A 208 -22.40 19.93 -15.62
CA GLN A 208 -21.61 21.01 -15.01
C GLN A 208 -20.14 20.78 -15.36
N ILE A 209 -19.59 21.57 -16.28
CA ILE A 209 -18.35 21.23 -17.00
C ILE A 209 -17.32 22.38 -16.95
N ILE A 210 -16.08 22.07 -16.56
CA ILE A 210 -14.90 22.91 -16.78
C ILE A 210 -14.03 22.24 -17.85
N TYR A 211 -13.68 22.97 -18.92
CA TYR A 211 -12.98 22.41 -20.08
C TYR A 211 -12.07 23.42 -20.79
N GLY A 212 -11.12 22.91 -21.58
CA GLY A 212 -10.20 23.70 -22.38
C GLY A 212 -10.79 24.01 -23.75
N VAL A 213 -10.64 25.26 -24.19
CA VAL A 213 -11.22 25.78 -25.44
C VAL A 213 -10.13 25.98 -26.49
N GLY A 214 -9.02 26.64 -26.13
CA GLY A 214 -7.91 26.96 -27.03
C GLY A 214 -6.66 27.43 -26.29
N SER A 215 -5.58 27.68 -27.03
CA SER A 215 -4.36 28.28 -26.48
C SER A 215 -4.52 29.79 -26.25
N ALA A 216 -3.65 30.38 -25.42
CA ALA A 216 -3.66 31.83 -25.18
C ALA A 216 -3.45 32.60 -26.50
N PHE A 217 -3.95 33.84 -26.57
CA PHE A 217 -3.84 34.63 -27.81
C PHE A 217 -2.36 34.84 -28.21
N GLY A 218 -2.01 34.49 -29.45
CA GLY A 218 -0.63 34.54 -29.94
C GLY A 218 0.31 33.43 -29.40
N SER A 219 -0.21 32.44 -28.67
CA SER A 219 0.58 31.38 -28.03
C SER A 219 0.23 29.98 -28.54
N SER A 220 1.22 29.08 -28.50
CA SER A 220 1.05 27.63 -28.73
C SER A 220 0.81 26.85 -27.43
N VAL A 221 0.78 27.51 -26.26
CA VAL A 221 0.53 26.85 -24.97
C VAL A 221 -0.95 26.49 -24.85
N GLY A 222 -1.25 25.20 -24.81
CA GLY A 222 -2.60 24.69 -24.61
C GLY A 222 -3.22 25.12 -23.26
N PRO A 223 -4.55 25.07 -23.13
CA PRO A 223 -5.23 25.67 -21.98
C PRO A 223 -4.85 24.98 -20.67
N LYS A 224 -4.65 25.79 -19.64
CA LYS A 224 -4.28 25.35 -18.29
C LYS A 224 -5.12 26.09 -17.25
N LEU A 225 -5.70 25.34 -16.31
CA LEU A 225 -6.28 25.85 -15.08
C LEU A 225 -5.31 25.63 -13.91
N VAL A 226 -5.02 26.67 -13.16
CA VAL A 226 -4.38 26.58 -11.83
C VAL A 226 -5.45 26.83 -10.77
N ILE A 227 -5.60 25.92 -9.80
CA ILE A 227 -6.45 26.09 -8.62
C ILE A 227 -5.51 26.44 -7.48
N ASP A 228 -5.51 27.70 -7.05
CA ASP A 228 -4.57 28.23 -6.05
C ASP A 228 -4.89 27.74 -4.63
N ALA A 229 -3.92 27.82 -3.72
CA ALA A 229 -3.93 27.16 -2.41
C ALA A 229 -5.11 27.55 -1.50
N GLY A 230 -5.67 28.75 -1.67
CA GLY A 230 -6.85 29.20 -0.92
C GLY A 230 -8.19 28.69 -1.45
N HIS A 231 -8.24 28.19 -2.70
CA HIS A 231 -9.50 27.99 -3.41
C HIS A 231 -10.03 26.55 -3.34
N THR A 232 -11.36 26.41 -3.34
CA THR A 232 -12.03 25.09 -3.40
C THR A 232 -12.87 24.93 -4.67
N VAL A 233 -12.60 23.89 -5.48
CA VAL A 233 -13.52 23.39 -6.52
C VAL A 233 -14.27 22.17 -5.96
N ARG A 234 -15.60 22.15 -6.04
CA ARG A 234 -16.41 21.11 -5.36
C ARG A 234 -17.68 20.71 -6.09
N GLY A 235 -18.37 19.67 -5.61
CA GLY A 235 -19.64 19.17 -6.14
C GLY A 235 -19.53 17.75 -6.69
N SER A 236 -20.11 17.52 -7.87
CA SER A 236 -20.11 16.23 -8.56
C SER A 236 -20.07 16.32 -10.10
N GLY A 237 -19.71 17.46 -10.69
CA GLY A 237 -19.65 17.61 -12.16
C GLY A 237 -18.39 17.05 -12.84
N ARG A 238 -17.90 17.76 -13.86
CA ARG A 238 -16.73 17.38 -14.67
C ARG A 238 -15.70 18.50 -14.72
N LEU A 239 -14.48 18.22 -14.25
CA LEU A 239 -13.31 19.09 -14.30
C LEU A 239 -12.30 18.51 -15.30
N GLY A 240 -11.92 19.26 -16.33
CA GLY A 240 -10.96 18.79 -17.34
C GLY A 240 -11.58 17.94 -18.46
N TYR A 241 -12.82 18.24 -18.85
CA TYR A 241 -13.60 17.41 -19.78
C TYR A 241 -13.02 17.29 -21.19
N ASN A 242 -13.36 16.18 -21.89
CA ASN A 242 -12.86 15.80 -23.21
C ASN A 242 -11.32 15.76 -23.34
N ASN A 243 -10.60 15.65 -22.22
CA ASN A 243 -9.13 15.64 -22.16
C ASN A 243 -8.51 16.84 -22.92
N THR A 244 -9.09 18.02 -22.69
CA THR A 244 -8.75 19.29 -23.36
C THR A 244 -7.90 20.24 -22.50
N LEU A 245 -7.87 20.05 -21.18
CA LEU A 245 -7.42 21.05 -20.21
C LEU A 245 -6.32 20.48 -19.30
N SER A 246 -5.19 21.18 -19.18
CA SER A 246 -4.22 20.88 -18.13
C SER A 246 -4.68 21.49 -16.80
N ILE A 247 -4.48 20.80 -15.67
CA ILE A 247 -4.90 21.23 -14.34
C ILE A 247 -3.72 21.12 -13.37
N THR A 248 -3.49 22.17 -12.58
CA THR A 248 -2.62 22.11 -11.40
C THR A 248 -3.42 22.52 -10.17
N ASN A 249 -3.57 21.61 -9.22
CA ASN A 249 -4.22 21.88 -7.95
C ASN A 249 -3.18 22.14 -6.85
N HIS A 250 -3.22 23.35 -6.29
CA HIS A 250 -2.58 23.73 -5.03
C HIS A 250 -3.62 23.83 -3.89
N GLY A 251 -4.87 24.13 -4.22
CA GLY A 251 -6.00 24.21 -3.29
C GLY A 251 -6.72 22.87 -3.07
N THR A 252 -8.06 22.92 -3.01
CA THR A 252 -8.91 21.74 -2.79
C THR A 252 -9.77 21.42 -4.01
N VAL A 253 -9.79 20.15 -4.42
CA VAL A 253 -10.82 19.57 -5.30
C VAL A 253 -11.62 18.54 -4.50
N ARG A 254 -12.90 18.81 -4.23
CA ARG A 254 -13.74 18.00 -3.33
C ARG A 254 -14.97 17.44 -4.05
N ALA A 255 -15.04 16.11 -4.19
CA ALA A 255 -16.32 15.46 -4.39
C ALA A 255 -17.12 15.54 -3.08
N ASP A 256 -18.32 16.13 -3.15
CA ASP A 256 -19.26 16.23 -2.03
C ASP A 256 -20.73 16.42 -2.46
N GLY A 257 -20.99 16.56 -3.76
CA GLY A 257 -22.33 16.48 -4.33
C GLY A 257 -22.77 15.02 -4.55
N PRO A 258 -24.08 14.78 -4.76
CA PRO A 258 -24.56 13.44 -5.10
C PRO A 258 -24.00 13.00 -6.46
N GLY A 259 -23.65 11.72 -6.57
CA GLY A 259 -23.01 11.17 -7.77
C GLY A 259 -21.48 11.23 -7.71
N GLU A 260 -20.86 11.58 -8.84
CA GLU A 260 -19.42 11.40 -9.07
C GLU A 260 -18.78 12.64 -9.70
N LEU A 261 -17.86 13.30 -8.98
CA LEU A 261 -16.98 14.32 -9.56
C LEU A 261 -15.92 13.63 -10.42
N ILE A 262 -15.91 13.93 -11.72
CA ILE A 262 -14.93 13.39 -12.66
C ILE A 262 -13.84 14.43 -12.91
N VAL A 263 -12.59 14.08 -12.65
CA VAL A 263 -11.39 14.89 -12.94
C VAL A 263 -10.61 14.24 -14.08
N GLY A 264 -10.54 14.90 -15.23
CA GLY A 264 -9.70 14.54 -16.37
C GLY A 264 -8.46 15.43 -16.48
N GLY A 265 -7.72 15.29 -17.58
CA GLY A 265 -6.56 16.11 -17.91
C GLY A 265 -6.28 16.08 -19.42
N ALA A 266 -5.55 17.06 -19.94
CA ALA A 266 -5.21 17.11 -21.37
C ALA A 266 -4.47 15.84 -21.83
N TYR A 267 -4.78 15.33 -23.03
CA TYR A 267 -3.94 14.29 -23.63
C TYR A 267 -2.56 14.86 -24.00
N THR A 268 -1.50 14.40 -23.33
CA THR A 268 -0.12 14.79 -23.58
C THR A 268 0.68 13.62 -24.15
N ASN A 269 1.25 13.79 -25.34
CA ASN A 269 1.89 12.70 -26.10
C ASN A 269 3.25 12.25 -25.54
N GLN A 270 3.79 12.90 -24.50
CA GLN A 270 5.08 12.56 -23.89
C GLN A 270 5.31 13.25 -22.55
N ALA A 271 5.95 12.53 -21.62
CA ALA A 271 6.62 12.96 -20.38
C ALA A 271 5.83 13.80 -19.34
N ALA A 272 5.24 14.93 -19.73
CA ALA A 272 4.57 15.86 -18.83
C ALA A 272 3.17 15.38 -18.42
N PHE A 273 2.92 15.38 -17.11
CA PHE A 273 1.59 15.20 -16.55
C PHE A 273 0.72 16.43 -16.85
N SER A 274 -0.47 16.22 -17.40
CA SER A 274 -1.46 17.29 -17.58
C SER A 274 -2.32 17.52 -16.34
N LEU A 275 -2.39 16.55 -15.43
CA LEU A 275 -3.05 16.67 -14.13
C LEU A 275 -2.00 16.58 -13.00
N ILE A 276 -1.88 17.65 -12.23
CA ILE A 276 -0.92 17.78 -11.11
C ILE A 276 -1.69 18.13 -9.84
N ASN A 277 -1.44 17.43 -8.74
CA ASN A 277 -1.95 17.73 -7.41
C ASN A 277 -0.80 17.90 -6.40
N THR A 278 -0.76 19.07 -5.79
CA THR A 278 0.10 19.44 -4.65
C THR A 278 -0.72 19.87 -3.43
N GLY A 279 -2.04 19.97 -3.58
CA GLY A 279 -3.00 20.24 -2.53
C GLY A 279 -3.83 19.00 -2.19
N LEU A 280 -5.12 19.20 -1.93
CA LEU A 280 -6.05 18.14 -1.55
C LEU A 280 -7.01 17.78 -2.68
N MET A 281 -7.12 16.48 -2.99
CA MET A 281 -8.23 15.88 -3.72
C MET A 281 -9.00 14.96 -2.78
N GLN A 282 -10.30 15.18 -2.59
CA GLN A 282 -11.07 14.53 -1.51
C GLN A 282 -12.44 14.04 -2.01
N ALA A 283 -12.91 12.90 -1.51
CA ALA A 283 -14.31 12.49 -1.57
C ALA A 283 -14.92 12.40 -0.17
N THR A 284 -16.13 12.94 0.01
CA THR A 284 -16.83 13.00 1.31
C THR A 284 -18.35 12.89 1.17
N ASN A 285 -19.08 12.79 2.30
CA ASN A 285 -20.55 12.70 2.35
C ASN A 285 -21.15 11.53 1.52
N GLY A 286 -20.41 10.44 1.32
CA GLY A 286 -20.85 9.32 0.48
C GLY A 286 -20.74 9.58 -1.03
N SER A 287 -20.15 10.72 -1.44
CA SER A 287 -19.88 11.01 -2.85
C SER A 287 -18.72 10.15 -3.39
N ARG A 288 -18.52 10.23 -4.71
CA ARG A 288 -17.42 9.60 -5.42
C ARG A 288 -16.55 10.61 -6.16
N LEU A 289 -15.23 10.44 -6.10
CA LEU A 289 -14.27 11.15 -6.94
C LEU A 289 -13.68 10.15 -7.95
N ARG A 290 -13.62 10.51 -9.23
CA ARG A 290 -12.97 9.69 -10.27
C ARG A 290 -11.89 10.47 -10.99
N ILE A 291 -10.65 9.98 -10.91
CA ILE A 291 -9.47 10.54 -11.60
C ILE A 291 -9.25 9.77 -12.90
N ASN A 292 -9.71 10.35 -14.00
CA ASN A 292 -9.60 9.87 -15.38
C ASN A 292 -8.41 10.52 -16.10
N ASN A 293 -7.23 10.45 -15.48
CA ASN A 293 -5.96 10.77 -16.12
C ASN A 293 -4.78 10.17 -15.34
N ARG A 294 -3.59 10.20 -15.93
CA ARG A 294 -2.33 10.07 -15.21
C ARG A 294 -2.07 11.34 -14.39
N ILE A 295 -2.03 11.21 -13.07
CA ILE A 295 -1.81 12.31 -12.12
C ILE A 295 -0.43 12.26 -11.46
N ASP A 296 0.25 13.41 -11.42
CA ASP A 296 1.37 13.64 -10.50
C ASP A 296 0.77 14.18 -9.20
N ASN A 297 0.91 13.42 -8.12
CA ASN A 297 0.42 13.76 -6.80
C ASN A 297 1.59 14.13 -5.86
N SER A 298 2.79 14.41 -6.39
CA SER A 298 3.98 14.71 -5.59
C SER A 298 3.78 15.91 -4.67
N GLY A 299 3.72 15.65 -3.36
CA GLY A 299 3.43 16.64 -2.31
C GLY A 299 1.93 16.83 -2.00
N GLY A 300 1.04 16.27 -2.82
CA GLY A 300 -0.40 16.31 -2.63
C GLY A 300 -0.97 15.10 -1.87
N VAL A 301 -2.25 15.23 -1.50
CA VAL A 301 -3.05 14.19 -0.86
C VAL A 301 -4.29 13.87 -1.71
N ILE A 302 -4.57 12.59 -1.91
CA ILE A 302 -5.81 12.06 -2.48
C ILE A 302 -6.53 11.24 -1.38
N GLU A 303 -7.77 11.58 -1.03
CA GLU A 303 -8.44 11.07 0.17
C GLU A 303 -9.89 10.61 -0.04
N ALA A 304 -10.22 9.43 0.48
CA ALA A 304 -11.60 8.96 0.66
C ALA A 304 -12.04 9.04 2.14
N LEU A 305 -12.95 9.94 2.48
CA LEU A 305 -13.57 9.98 3.82
C LEU A 305 -14.64 8.90 3.99
N ALA A 306 -15.13 8.72 5.21
CA ALA A 306 -16.05 7.63 5.58
C ALA A 306 -17.29 7.56 4.64
N GLY A 307 -17.52 6.36 4.08
CA GLY A 307 -18.61 6.08 3.14
C GLY A 307 -18.35 6.53 1.70
N SER A 308 -17.26 7.22 1.40
CA SER A 308 -16.93 7.73 0.06
C SER A 308 -15.90 6.88 -0.69
N ASP A 309 -15.94 6.99 -2.02
CA ASP A 309 -15.01 6.34 -2.95
C ASP A 309 -14.08 7.37 -3.61
N VAL A 310 -12.79 7.05 -3.73
CA VAL A 310 -11.94 7.64 -4.78
C VAL A 310 -11.50 6.55 -5.75
N ILE A 311 -11.69 6.80 -7.05
CA ILE A 311 -11.29 5.93 -8.15
C ILE A 311 -10.10 6.53 -8.88
N ILE A 312 -9.07 5.72 -9.06
CA ILE A 312 -7.90 6.00 -9.90
C ILE A 312 -8.04 5.13 -11.16
N SER A 313 -8.17 5.74 -12.34
CA SER A 313 -8.34 5.01 -13.59
C SER A 313 -7.00 4.66 -14.26
N GLU A 314 -6.09 5.62 -14.42
CA GLU A 314 -4.88 5.45 -15.26
C GLU A 314 -3.58 5.34 -14.45
N ALA A 315 -3.16 6.37 -13.71
CA ALA A 315 -1.91 6.29 -12.94
C ALA A 315 -1.80 7.36 -11.86
N VAL A 316 -1.23 7.01 -10.70
CA VAL A 316 -0.73 7.97 -9.69
C VAL A 316 0.78 7.84 -9.57
N THR A 317 1.47 8.97 -9.55
CA THR A 317 2.87 9.08 -9.14
C THR A 317 2.99 10.01 -7.94
N GLY A 318 3.65 9.59 -6.87
CA GLY A 318 3.98 10.44 -5.73
C GLY A 318 2.86 10.70 -4.70
N GLY A 319 3.24 11.36 -3.61
CA GLY A 319 2.34 11.87 -2.56
C GLY A 319 1.64 10.79 -1.73
N THR A 320 0.57 11.20 -1.05
CA THR A 320 -0.22 10.34 -0.16
C THR A 320 -1.57 9.99 -0.77
N LEU A 321 -1.91 8.70 -0.73
CA LEU A 321 -3.27 8.18 -0.86
C LEU A 321 -3.79 7.82 0.54
N ARG A 322 -4.96 8.33 0.93
CA ARG A 322 -5.53 8.15 2.29
C ARG A 322 -6.97 7.68 2.25
N SER A 323 -7.41 6.92 3.25
CA SER A 323 -8.84 6.77 3.52
C SER A 323 -9.14 6.67 5.01
N SER A 324 -10.40 6.92 5.39
CA SER A 324 -10.83 6.88 6.79
C SER A 324 -12.23 6.27 6.96
N GLY A 325 -12.47 5.63 8.11
CA GLY A 325 -13.71 4.90 8.37
C GLY A 325 -13.96 3.83 7.32
N SER A 326 -15.13 3.87 6.69
CA SER A 326 -15.52 2.99 5.57
C SER A 326 -15.17 3.54 4.17
N GLY A 327 -14.38 4.63 4.09
CA GLY A 327 -13.94 5.20 2.82
C GLY A 327 -12.87 4.34 2.14
N ALA A 328 -12.92 4.23 0.80
CA ALA A 328 -12.04 3.36 0.03
C ALA A 328 -11.41 4.04 -1.19
N LEU A 329 -10.13 3.73 -1.41
CA LEU A 329 -9.41 3.99 -2.66
C LEU A 329 -9.59 2.77 -3.58
N ARG A 330 -9.86 2.99 -4.87
CA ARG A 330 -10.11 1.92 -5.85
C ARG A 330 -9.33 2.16 -7.13
N THR A 331 -9.03 1.08 -7.85
CA THR A 331 -8.56 1.13 -9.24
C THR A 331 -9.51 0.34 -10.14
N TYR A 332 -9.55 0.68 -11.44
CA TYR A 332 -10.34 -0.06 -12.45
C TYR A 332 -9.45 -0.71 -13.51
N GLY A 333 -8.20 -0.96 -13.18
CA GLY A 333 -7.24 -1.50 -14.13
C GLY A 333 -7.62 -2.91 -14.61
N SER A 334 -7.28 -3.22 -15.85
CA SER A 334 -7.43 -4.54 -16.46
C SER A 334 -6.18 -4.90 -17.27
N ASN A 335 -6.17 -6.09 -17.87
CA ASN A 335 -5.12 -6.50 -18.81
C ASN A 335 -5.00 -5.59 -20.05
N SER A 336 -6.05 -4.85 -20.42
CA SER A 336 -6.05 -3.90 -21.54
C SER A 336 -5.90 -2.44 -21.11
N TYR A 337 -6.29 -2.10 -19.88
CA TYR A 337 -6.26 -0.74 -19.34
C TYR A 337 -5.51 -0.74 -18.01
N ALA A 338 -4.20 -0.61 -18.04
CA ALA A 338 -3.37 -0.71 -16.85
C ALA A 338 -3.52 0.51 -15.91
N THR A 339 -3.86 0.29 -14.63
CA THR A 339 -3.73 1.32 -13.59
C THR A 339 -2.36 1.23 -12.91
N TYR A 340 -1.54 2.28 -12.97
CA TYR A 340 -0.18 2.30 -12.40
C TYR A 340 -0.07 3.06 -11.07
N LEU A 341 0.65 2.51 -10.10
CA LEU A 341 0.92 3.06 -8.78
C LEU A 341 2.43 3.15 -8.56
N THR A 342 2.97 4.36 -8.39
CA THR A 342 4.42 4.61 -8.31
C THR A 342 4.77 5.63 -7.21
N GLY A 343 5.72 5.29 -6.34
CA GLY A 343 6.38 6.23 -5.43
C GLY A 343 5.48 6.91 -4.38
N LEU A 344 4.45 6.21 -3.89
CA LEU A 344 3.39 6.79 -3.03
C LEU A 344 3.40 6.24 -1.59
N THR A 345 2.81 7.02 -0.69
CA THR A 345 2.43 6.60 0.66
C THR A 345 0.95 6.21 0.68
N LEU A 346 0.60 5.11 1.34
CA LEU A 346 -0.78 4.66 1.54
C LEU A 346 -1.13 4.70 3.04
N GLU A 347 -2.09 5.56 3.39
CA GLU A 347 -2.62 5.78 4.74
C GLU A 347 -4.09 5.33 4.82
N GLY A 348 -4.44 4.15 4.34
CA GLY A 348 -5.83 3.70 4.36
C GLY A 348 -6.09 2.45 3.54
N HIS A 349 -7.34 2.28 3.11
CA HIS A 349 -7.78 1.12 2.34
C HIS A 349 -7.66 1.36 0.83
N LEU A 350 -6.81 0.57 0.18
CA LEU A 350 -6.78 0.39 -1.27
C LEU A 350 -7.41 -0.96 -1.61
N HIS A 351 -8.57 -0.95 -2.27
CA HIS A 351 -9.28 -2.15 -2.67
C HIS A 351 -9.08 -2.45 -4.16
N LEU A 352 -8.36 -3.53 -4.45
CA LEU A 352 -8.24 -4.13 -5.77
C LEU A 352 -9.33 -5.22 -5.92
N SER A 353 -10.58 -4.80 -6.09
CA SER A 353 -11.75 -5.70 -6.14
C SER A 353 -11.70 -6.70 -7.29
N ASP A 354 -12.45 -7.80 -7.20
CA ASP A 354 -12.53 -8.88 -8.19
C ASP A 354 -12.46 -8.40 -9.65
N GLY A 355 -11.52 -8.98 -10.41
CA GLY A 355 -11.24 -8.66 -11.81
C GLY A 355 -10.30 -7.47 -12.05
N VAL A 356 -9.89 -6.75 -11.01
CA VAL A 356 -8.97 -5.60 -11.13
C VAL A 356 -7.51 -6.05 -11.25
N HIS A 357 -6.78 -5.37 -12.12
CA HIS A 357 -5.32 -5.46 -12.29
C HIS A 357 -4.68 -4.13 -11.88
N ALA A 358 -3.85 -4.13 -10.84
CA ALA A 358 -3.06 -2.95 -10.43
C ALA A 358 -1.57 -3.18 -10.64
N ASN A 359 -0.91 -2.19 -11.23
CA ASN A 359 0.48 -2.29 -11.67
C ASN A 359 1.37 -1.40 -10.80
N PHE A 360 2.49 -1.96 -10.34
CA PHE A 360 3.42 -1.30 -9.44
C PHE A 360 4.74 -0.98 -10.14
N GLY A 361 5.10 0.31 -10.11
CA GLY A 361 6.14 0.91 -10.95
C GLY A 361 5.67 1.14 -12.38
N ALA A 362 6.07 2.26 -12.98
CA ALA A 362 5.81 2.57 -14.39
C ALA A 362 7.05 2.23 -15.26
N PHE A 363 6.84 1.61 -16.42
CA PHE A 363 7.87 1.38 -17.45
C PHE A 363 9.19 0.73 -16.98
N GLY A 364 9.14 -0.12 -15.94
CA GLY A 364 10.33 -0.79 -15.39
C GLY A 364 11.11 0.00 -14.34
N ALA A 365 10.69 1.21 -13.98
CA ALA A 365 11.33 2.00 -12.93
C ALA A 365 11.26 1.31 -11.56
N THR A 366 12.36 1.37 -10.79
CA THR A 366 12.38 0.99 -9.37
C THR A 366 11.34 1.80 -8.60
N ASN A 367 10.61 1.14 -7.71
CA ASN A 367 9.44 1.67 -7.04
C ASN A 367 9.50 1.42 -5.53
N THR A 368 9.03 2.39 -4.75
CA THR A 368 8.81 2.23 -3.31
C THR A 368 7.38 2.65 -2.99
N ILE A 369 6.66 1.79 -2.28
CA ILE A 369 5.34 2.07 -1.73
C ILE A 369 5.48 2.09 -0.22
N VAL A 370 5.16 3.21 0.43
CA VAL A 370 5.09 3.27 1.90
C VAL A 370 3.67 2.90 2.31
N ASN A 371 3.41 1.60 2.43
CA ASN A 371 2.12 1.08 2.88
C ASN A 371 2.04 1.11 4.40
N ASN A 372 1.21 1.99 4.95
CA ASN A 372 0.84 2.06 6.37
C ASN A 372 -0.66 1.71 6.57
N GLY A 373 -1.32 1.15 5.56
CA GLY A 373 -2.74 0.84 5.55
C GLY A 373 -3.03 -0.61 5.16
N LEU A 374 -4.07 -0.80 4.35
CA LEU A 374 -4.53 -2.12 3.88
C LEU A 374 -4.66 -2.11 2.35
N ILE A 375 -3.95 -3.03 1.68
CA ILE A 375 -4.16 -3.33 0.26
C ILE A 375 -4.95 -4.64 0.18
N SER A 376 -6.26 -4.57 -0.06
CA SER A 376 -7.08 -5.77 -0.29
C SER A 376 -7.02 -6.20 -1.76
N VAL A 377 -6.82 -7.49 -1.99
CA VAL A 377 -6.69 -8.11 -3.33
C VAL A 377 -7.78 -9.16 -3.49
N GLY A 378 -8.68 -8.93 -4.44
CA GLY A 378 -9.89 -9.74 -4.66
C GLY A 378 -11.06 -9.28 -3.79
N GLY A 379 -12.21 -9.93 -3.97
CA GLY A 379 -13.46 -9.64 -3.27
C GLY A 379 -14.38 -8.71 -4.05
N GLN A 380 -15.69 -8.99 -3.98
CA GLN A 380 -16.72 -8.22 -4.66
C GLN A 380 -16.94 -6.87 -3.98
N ILE A 381 -17.35 -5.86 -4.75
CA ILE A 381 -17.84 -4.58 -4.22
C ILE A 381 -19.36 -4.52 -4.33
N SER A 382 -20.01 -3.93 -3.33
CA SER A 382 -21.48 -3.84 -3.27
C SER A 382 -22.07 -3.20 -4.53
N GLY A 383 -23.01 -3.88 -5.17
CA GLY A 383 -23.61 -3.44 -6.44
C GLY A 383 -22.82 -3.82 -7.71
N SER A 384 -21.75 -4.61 -7.59
CA SER A 384 -21.06 -5.23 -8.73
C SER A 384 -21.38 -6.72 -8.86
N THR A 385 -21.37 -7.23 -10.09
CA THR A 385 -21.38 -8.66 -10.41
C THR A 385 -20.21 -8.94 -11.36
N PRO A 386 -18.99 -9.12 -10.84
CA PRO A 386 -17.80 -9.28 -11.67
C PRO A 386 -17.82 -10.60 -12.44
N TYR A 387 -17.36 -10.57 -13.70
CA TYR A 387 -17.33 -11.75 -14.59
C TYR A 387 -16.21 -12.75 -14.29
N ILE A 388 -15.24 -12.34 -13.46
CA ILE A 388 -14.08 -13.11 -13.00
C ILE A 388 -13.87 -12.80 -11.52
N THR A 389 -13.43 -13.79 -10.75
CA THR A 389 -13.14 -13.63 -9.32
C THR A 389 -11.64 -13.48 -9.10
N GLY A 390 -11.25 -12.86 -7.99
CA GLY A 390 -9.86 -12.57 -7.65
C GLY A 390 -9.23 -11.45 -8.50
N SER A 391 -8.09 -10.96 -8.05
CA SER A 391 -7.42 -9.77 -8.61
C SER A 391 -5.92 -9.97 -8.80
N THR A 392 -5.31 -9.17 -9.68
CA THR A 392 -3.88 -9.27 -9.99
C THR A 392 -3.11 -8.02 -9.57
N LEU A 393 -2.12 -8.20 -8.70
CA LEU A 393 -1.09 -7.22 -8.40
C LEU A 393 0.14 -7.52 -9.28
N THR A 394 0.58 -6.59 -10.13
CA THR A 394 1.66 -6.83 -11.10
C THR A 394 2.84 -5.88 -10.91
N PHE A 395 4.05 -6.41 -10.71
CA PHE A 395 5.26 -5.59 -10.69
C PHE A 395 5.84 -5.38 -12.10
N TYR A 396 6.11 -4.14 -12.47
CA TYR A 396 6.73 -3.80 -13.75
C TYR A 396 8.23 -3.49 -13.60
N GLY A 397 8.62 -2.93 -12.46
CA GLY A 397 10.00 -2.76 -12.00
C GLY A 397 10.15 -3.24 -10.56
N ASP A 398 11.39 -3.32 -10.06
CA ASP A 398 11.66 -3.76 -8.68
C ASP A 398 10.88 -2.88 -7.69
N THR A 399 10.12 -3.49 -6.79
CA THR A 399 9.17 -2.78 -5.92
C THR A 399 9.35 -3.17 -4.46
N THR A 400 9.62 -2.19 -3.60
CA THR A 400 9.65 -2.37 -2.15
C THR A 400 8.37 -1.84 -1.51
N PHE A 401 7.67 -2.68 -0.75
CA PHE A 401 6.68 -2.25 0.22
C PHE A 401 7.37 -1.95 1.55
N ALA A 402 7.45 -0.67 1.90
CA ALA A 402 7.92 -0.16 3.18
C ALA A 402 6.73 0.26 4.05
N GLY A 403 6.97 0.64 5.31
CA GLY A 403 5.91 0.98 6.27
C GLY A 403 5.40 -0.21 7.08
N THR A 404 4.26 -0.05 7.75
CA THR A 404 3.71 -1.02 8.73
C THR A 404 2.35 -1.63 8.35
N GLY A 405 1.94 -1.50 7.08
CA GLY A 405 0.65 -1.94 6.57
C GLY A 405 0.56 -3.43 6.18
N ARG A 406 -0.63 -3.83 5.74
CA ARG A 406 -1.00 -5.20 5.34
C ARG A 406 -1.34 -5.25 3.85
N ILE A 407 -1.00 -6.36 3.20
CA ILE A 407 -1.56 -6.80 1.93
C ILE A 407 -2.42 -8.03 2.26
N GLU A 408 -3.69 -8.02 1.86
CA GLU A 408 -4.64 -9.07 2.19
C GLU A 408 -5.29 -9.59 0.92
N MET A 409 -4.93 -10.81 0.54
CA MET A 409 -5.57 -11.54 -0.53
C MET A 409 -6.82 -12.22 0.02
N THR A 410 -7.95 -12.14 -0.68
CA THR A 410 -9.13 -12.93 -0.32
C THR A 410 -8.86 -14.42 -0.51
N ASP A 411 -9.71 -15.28 0.07
CA ASP A 411 -9.62 -16.73 -0.06
C ASP A 411 -10.11 -17.19 -1.45
N ASP A 412 -9.33 -16.87 -2.48
CA ASP A 412 -9.57 -17.19 -3.88
C ASP A 412 -8.26 -17.52 -4.60
N ALA A 413 -8.15 -18.73 -5.16
CA ALA A 413 -7.01 -19.18 -5.96
C ALA A 413 -6.73 -18.33 -7.21
N ASN A 414 -7.69 -17.49 -7.64
CA ASN A 414 -7.50 -16.55 -8.74
C ASN A 414 -6.74 -15.27 -8.35
N ASN A 415 -6.59 -14.94 -7.06
CA ASN A 415 -5.75 -13.81 -6.64
C ASN A 415 -4.29 -14.05 -7.03
N LYS A 416 -3.60 -13.03 -7.54
CA LYS A 416 -2.25 -13.19 -8.12
C LYS A 416 -1.29 -12.08 -7.72
N ILE A 417 -0.07 -12.47 -7.33
CA ILE A 417 1.09 -11.59 -7.21
C ILE A 417 2.01 -11.92 -8.40
N ALA A 418 1.92 -11.11 -9.45
CA ALA A 418 2.48 -11.35 -10.78
C ALA A 418 3.53 -10.29 -11.17
N TYR A 419 4.09 -10.42 -12.36
CA TYR A 419 5.09 -9.49 -12.89
C TYR A 419 5.01 -9.29 -14.40
N TYR A 420 5.59 -8.19 -14.87
CA TYR A 420 5.86 -7.90 -16.27
C TYR A 420 7.33 -7.49 -16.44
N GLY A 421 8.19 -8.45 -16.77
CA GLY A 421 9.64 -8.23 -16.88
C GLY A 421 10.12 -7.54 -18.16
N GLY A 422 9.22 -7.24 -19.10
CA GLY A 422 9.57 -6.83 -20.46
C GLY A 422 10.35 -5.51 -20.56
N TYR A 423 10.21 -4.60 -19.59
CA TYR A 423 10.97 -3.35 -19.56
C TYR A 423 12.41 -3.49 -19.04
N ILE A 424 12.71 -4.54 -18.25
CA ILE A 424 13.99 -4.72 -17.57
C ILE A 424 14.73 -6.02 -17.96
N ASN A 425 14.17 -6.79 -18.90
CA ASN A 425 14.71 -8.06 -19.42
C ASN A 425 14.98 -9.14 -18.35
N ARG A 426 14.27 -9.09 -17.21
CA ARG A 426 14.29 -10.10 -16.14
C ARG A 426 13.00 -10.04 -15.32
N THR A 427 12.79 -11.03 -14.45
CA THR A 427 11.77 -10.94 -13.39
C THR A 427 12.12 -9.77 -12.44
N PRO A 428 11.19 -8.81 -12.20
CA PRO A 428 11.30 -7.82 -11.14
C PRO A 428 11.34 -8.48 -9.75
N VAL A 429 12.05 -7.86 -8.82
CA VAL A 429 12.08 -8.27 -7.42
C VAL A 429 11.03 -7.46 -6.65
N ALA A 430 10.09 -8.16 -6.02
CA ALA A 430 9.22 -7.59 -5.02
C ALA A 430 9.84 -7.80 -3.63
N THR A 431 9.82 -6.78 -2.78
CA THR A 431 10.31 -6.85 -1.39
C THR A 431 9.18 -6.45 -0.44
N LEU A 432 8.76 -7.39 0.41
CA LEU A 432 7.83 -7.15 1.50
C LEU A 432 8.66 -6.77 2.75
N GLY A 433 8.80 -5.47 3.03
CA GLY A 433 9.70 -4.95 4.06
C GLY A 433 9.31 -5.35 5.48
N ALA A 434 10.24 -5.21 6.43
CA ALA A 434 10.16 -5.79 7.78
C ALA A 434 8.92 -5.42 8.63
N GLY A 435 8.25 -4.30 8.35
CA GLY A 435 7.00 -3.91 9.03
C GLY A 435 5.72 -4.41 8.35
N GLN A 436 5.81 -5.02 7.17
CA GLN A 436 4.64 -5.43 6.37
C GLN A 436 4.14 -6.82 6.73
N VAL A 437 2.84 -7.05 6.52
CA VAL A 437 2.22 -8.38 6.56
C VAL A 437 1.54 -8.69 5.22
N LEU A 438 1.72 -9.90 4.69
CA LEU A 438 0.92 -10.45 3.58
C LEU A 438 0.08 -11.62 4.10
N THR A 439 -1.23 -11.65 3.81
CA THR A 439 -2.12 -12.73 4.23
C THR A 439 -3.02 -13.24 3.10
N GLY A 440 -3.57 -14.45 3.26
CA GLY A 440 -4.64 -14.99 2.43
C GLY A 440 -4.22 -16.15 1.52
N ALA A 441 -4.88 -16.25 0.36
CA ALA A 441 -4.67 -17.29 -0.64
C ALA A 441 -4.53 -16.70 -2.06
N GLY A 442 -4.05 -17.51 -3.00
CA GLY A 442 -3.79 -17.10 -4.39
C GLY A 442 -2.44 -17.59 -4.91
N GLU A 443 -1.91 -17.01 -5.99
CA GLU A 443 -0.67 -17.45 -6.65
C GLU A 443 0.41 -16.36 -6.72
N ILE A 444 1.56 -16.60 -6.09
CA ILE A 444 2.81 -15.87 -6.26
C ILE A 444 3.53 -16.41 -7.49
N LYS A 445 3.77 -15.54 -8.47
CA LYS A 445 4.42 -15.87 -9.76
C LYS A 445 5.71 -15.09 -10.03
N THR A 446 6.16 -14.29 -9.07
CA THR A 446 7.32 -13.38 -9.19
C THR A 446 8.43 -13.79 -8.22
N THR A 447 9.61 -13.15 -8.34
CA THR A 447 10.59 -13.12 -7.25
C THR A 447 10.05 -12.24 -6.13
N LEU A 448 9.78 -12.82 -4.95
CA LEU A 448 9.34 -12.14 -3.75
C LEU A 448 10.35 -12.40 -2.62
N ILE A 449 10.89 -11.33 -2.04
CA ILE A 449 11.69 -11.36 -0.82
C ILE A 449 10.78 -10.94 0.33
N ASN A 450 10.56 -11.84 1.30
CA ASN A 450 9.85 -11.54 2.52
C ASN A 450 10.83 -11.13 3.62
N GLN A 451 10.80 -9.88 4.05
CA GLN A 451 11.52 -9.40 5.25
C GLN A 451 10.55 -9.16 6.42
N GLY A 452 9.26 -8.98 6.14
CA GLY A 452 8.17 -8.93 7.12
C GLY A 452 7.57 -10.31 7.40
N ARG A 453 6.24 -10.39 7.45
CA ARG A 453 5.48 -11.60 7.77
C ARG A 453 4.56 -12.02 6.62
N ILE A 454 4.54 -13.31 6.29
CA ILE A 454 3.53 -13.93 5.41
C ILE A 454 2.71 -14.93 6.23
N GLU A 455 1.39 -14.82 6.18
CA GLU A 455 0.46 -15.81 6.72
C GLU A 455 -0.27 -16.50 5.57
N ALA A 456 0.12 -17.74 5.29
CA ALA A 456 -0.62 -18.63 4.39
C ALA A 456 -1.81 -19.21 5.17
N ASN A 457 -2.87 -18.38 5.29
CA ASN A 457 -3.97 -18.55 6.24
C ASN A 457 -5.37 -18.71 5.58
N GLY A 458 -5.41 -19.05 4.28
CA GLY A 458 -6.65 -19.40 3.58
C GLY A 458 -7.37 -20.61 4.20
N ALA A 459 -8.70 -20.58 4.22
CA ALA A 459 -9.55 -21.64 4.77
C ALA A 459 -10.02 -22.63 3.70
N LEU A 460 -10.04 -22.24 2.43
CA LEU A 460 -10.47 -23.04 1.29
C LEU A 460 -9.37 -23.23 0.23
N ASN A 461 -8.52 -22.23 0.03
CA ASN A 461 -7.47 -22.22 -0.98
C ASN A 461 -6.07 -22.04 -0.36
N ALA A 462 -5.07 -22.63 -0.99
CA ALA A 462 -3.66 -22.43 -0.64
C ALA A 462 -3.16 -21.04 -1.06
N LEU A 463 -2.19 -20.50 -0.31
CA LEU A 463 -1.20 -19.61 -0.89
C LEU A 463 -0.23 -20.46 -1.72
N LYS A 464 -0.16 -20.23 -3.02
CA LYS A 464 0.62 -21.03 -3.97
C LYS A 464 1.84 -20.25 -4.45
N ILE A 465 2.99 -20.90 -4.52
CA ILE A 465 4.16 -20.42 -5.28
C ILE A 465 4.13 -21.15 -6.63
N GLY A 466 3.67 -20.45 -7.66
CA GLY A 466 3.46 -20.98 -9.00
C GLY A 466 4.72 -21.01 -9.86
N SER A 467 4.61 -21.57 -11.07
CA SER A 467 5.69 -21.57 -12.06
C SER A 467 6.21 -20.15 -12.34
N GLY A 468 7.53 -19.97 -12.22
CA GLY A 468 8.22 -18.68 -12.29
C GLY A 468 8.32 -17.92 -10.96
N GLY A 469 7.60 -18.34 -9.92
CA GLY A 469 7.66 -17.75 -8.58
C GLY A 469 8.86 -18.24 -7.76
N LEU A 470 9.54 -17.32 -7.10
CA LEU A 470 10.62 -17.58 -6.14
C LEU A 470 10.34 -16.79 -4.87
N LEU A 471 10.03 -17.48 -3.77
CA LEU A 471 9.88 -16.87 -2.46
C LEU A 471 11.16 -17.10 -1.64
N THR A 472 11.85 -16.01 -1.28
CA THR A 472 12.96 -16.04 -0.32
C THR A 472 12.50 -15.43 1.00
N ASN A 473 12.51 -16.22 2.07
CA ASN A 473 12.11 -15.77 3.40
C ASN A 473 13.30 -15.31 4.24
N GLN A 474 13.32 -14.02 4.55
CA GLN A 474 14.26 -13.31 5.43
C GLN A 474 13.56 -12.75 6.70
N GLY A 475 12.26 -12.97 6.84
CA GLY A 475 11.46 -12.63 8.02
C GLY A 475 10.71 -13.86 8.54
N GLU A 476 9.37 -13.80 8.53
CA GLU A 476 8.52 -14.89 9.02
C GLU A 476 7.54 -15.39 7.94
N ILE A 477 7.44 -16.71 7.75
CA ILE A 477 6.31 -17.38 7.11
C ILE A 477 5.60 -18.23 8.16
N VAL A 478 4.28 -18.04 8.29
CA VAL A 478 3.39 -18.92 9.05
C VAL A 478 2.43 -19.61 8.08
N VAL A 479 2.34 -20.94 8.14
CA VAL A 479 1.34 -21.73 7.43
C VAL A 479 0.32 -22.20 8.45
N SER A 480 -0.86 -21.56 8.43
CA SER A 480 -1.97 -21.74 9.37
C SER A 480 -3.31 -22.04 8.68
N GLY A 481 -3.35 -22.01 7.34
CA GLY A 481 -4.51 -22.33 6.51
C GLY A 481 -4.80 -23.84 6.42
N ALA A 482 -6.08 -24.19 6.33
CA ALA A 482 -6.59 -25.50 6.75
C ALA A 482 -7.56 -26.20 5.78
N ALA A 483 -7.33 -26.13 4.46
CA ALA A 483 -7.92 -27.08 3.49
C ALA A 483 -7.15 -27.16 2.17
N PRO A 484 -6.96 -28.38 1.61
CA PRO A 484 -6.11 -29.40 2.22
C PRO A 484 -4.63 -28.98 2.32
N ILE A 485 -4.25 -27.81 1.78
CA ILE A 485 -2.88 -27.27 1.75
C ILE A 485 -2.96 -25.77 2.08
N GLY A 486 -2.23 -25.31 3.10
CA GLY A 486 -2.12 -23.89 3.41
C GLY A 486 -1.11 -23.18 2.50
N LEU A 487 0.07 -23.81 2.27
CA LEU A 487 1.15 -23.28 1.42
C LEU A 487 1.58 -24.33 0.37
N TRP A 488 1.50 -24.00 -0.91
CA TRP A 488 1.75 -24.94 -2.01
C TRP A 488 2.88 -24.49 -2.96
N VAL A 489 4.02 -25.16 -2.92
CA VAL A 489 5.17 -24.91 -3.80
C VAL A 489 5.05 -25.76 -5.06
N ASN A 490 4.35 -25.25 -6.09
CA ASN A 490 3.99 -26.00 -7.30
C ASN A 490 4.49 -25.28 -8.57
N GLY A 491 5.69 -25.69 -9.01
CA GLY A 491 6.41 -25.10 -10.14
C GLY A 491 7.29 -23.90 -9.77
N GLY A 492 7.07 -23.30 -8.59
CA GLY A 492 7.92 -22.27 -8.02
C GLY A 492 8.98 -22.83 -7.06
N GLN A 493 9.63 -21.94 -6.31
CA GLN A 493 10.67 -22.27 -5.33
C GLN A 493 10.43 -21.55 -3.99
N LEU A 494 10.68 -22.25 -2.88
CA LEU A 494 10.71 -21.69 -1.52
C LEU A 494 12.10 -21.84 -0.91
N LYS A 495 12.76 -20.72 -0.63
CA LYS A 495 14.00 -20.64 0.13
C LYS A 495 13.73 -20.03 1.51
N ASN A 496 14.21 -20.65 2.58
CA ASN A 496 14.15 -20.10 3.93
C ASN A 496 15.54 -19.73 4.45
N GLU A 497 15.67 -18.47 4.86
CA GLU A 497 16.86 -17.88 5.49
C GLU A 497 16.55 -17.39 6.92
N ALA A 498 15.28 -17.44 7.34
CA ALA A 498 14.75 -16.93 8.60
C ALA A 498 13.68 -17.90 9.18
N THR A 499 12.54 -17.43 9.68
CA THR A 499 11.55 -18.28 10.38
C THR A 499 10.47 -18.81 9.44
N LEU A 500 10.34 -20.13 9.35
CA LEU A 500 9.19 -20.82 8.72
C LEU A 500 8.49 -21.68 9.78
N THR A 501 7.21 -21.43 10.03
CA THR A 501 6.36 -22.25 10.92
C THR A 501 5.26 -22.90 10.11
N VAL A 502 5.11 -24.22 10.23
CA VAL A 502 3.89 -24.95 9.80
C VAL A 502 3.13 -25.33 11.05
N GLU A 503 1.95 -24.74 11.25
CA GLU A 503 1.16 -24.93 12.47
C GLU A 503 0.44 -26.28 12.50
N ALA A 504 0.07 -26.74 13.69
CA ALA A 504 -0.62 -28.02 13.87
C ALA A 504 -1.94 -28.05 13.09
N GLY A 505 -2.19 -29.14 12.34
CA GLY A 505 -3.34 -29.26 11.43
C GLY A 505 -3.19 -28.56 10.08
N SER A 506 -2.17 -27.72 9.88
CA SER A 506 -1.87 -27.09 8.58
C SER A 506 -0.91 -27.94 7.75
N VAL A 507 -0.91 -27.71 6.43
CA VAL A 507 -0.12 -28.50 5.47
C VAL A 507 0.68 -27.59 4.53
N LEU A 508 1.97 -27.88 4.40
CA LEU A 508 2.86 -27.35 3.35
C LEU A 508 3.12 -28.46 2.33
N SER A 509 2.74 -28.26 1.07
CA SER A 509 2.98 -29.20 -0.03
C SER A 509 4.06 -28.66 -0.97
N GLY A 510 5.04 -29.47 -1.32
CA GLY A 510 6.18 -29.13 -2.18
C GLY A 510 7.52 -28.96 -1.43
N SER A 511 8.56 -28.56 -2.16
CA SER A 511 9.95 -28.57 -1.66
C SER A 511 10.38 -27.26 -1.00
N VAL A 512 11.28 -27.37 -0.01
CA VAL A 512 11.82 -26.25 0.78
C VAL A 512 13.34 -26.34 0.86
N THR A 513 14.03 -25.23 0.64
CA THR A 513 15.49 -25.12 0.84
C THR A 513 15.81 -24.19 2.00
N GLN A 514 16.24 -24.75 3.13
CA GLN A 514 16.71 -24.02 4.31
C GLN A 514 18.21 -23.74 4.18
N THR A 515 18.64 -22.47 4.25
CA THR A 515 20.07 -22.10 4.27
C THR A 515 20.51 -21.34 5.52
N ALA A 516 19.58 -20.74 6.25
CA ALA A 516 19.79 -20.07 7.54
C ALA A 516 18.45 -20.02 8.30
N GLY A 517 18.43 -19.52 9.54
CA GLY A 517 17.19 -19.37 10.31
C GLY A 517 16.64 -20.68 10.87
N VAL A 518 15.31 -20.77 11.03
CA VAL A 518 14.60 -21.89 11.68
C VAL A 518 13.40 -22.35 10.84
N SER A 519 13.21 -23.66 10.69
CA SER A 519 11.93 -24.28 10.33
C SER A 519 11.33 -25.01 11.53
N LYS A 520 10.10 -24.65 11.94
CA LYS A 520 9.32 -25.35 12.98
C LYS A 520 8.13 -26.06 12.34
N ILE A 521 8.20 -27.39 12.22
CA ILE A 521 7.13 -28.21 11.63
C ILE A 521 6.29 -28.83 12.74
N GLN A 522 5.06 -28.34 12.93
CA GLN A 522 4.06 -28.88 13.87
C GLN A 522 2.88 -29.52 13.12
N GLY A 523 2.57 -29.02 11.92
CA GLY A 523 1.67 -29.67 10.97
C GLY A 523 2.39 -30.65 10.05
N THR A 524 1.95 -30.73 8.79
CA THR A 524 2.50 -31.66 7.79
C THR A 524 3.29 -30.93 6.71
N LEU A 525 4.46 -31.45 6.33
CA LEU A 525 5.14 -31.16 5.07
C LEU A 525 5.08 -32.39 4.17
N GLN A 526 4.72 -32.23 2.90
CA GLN A 526 4.51 -33.35 1.96
C GLN A 526 4.86 -32.99 0.50
N ASP A 527 4.77 -33.98 -0.40
CA ASP A 527 4.86 -33.82 -1.86
C ASP A 527 6.15 -33.16 -2.40
N GLY A 528 7.27 -33.28 -1.67
CA GLY A 528 8.51 -32.61 -2.06
C GLY A 528 9.75 -33.17 -1.39
N THR A 529 10.67 -32.26 -1.04
CA THR A 529 11.94 -32.56 -0.39
C THR A 529 12.36 -31.36 0.46
N PHE A 530 12.88 -31.63 1.65
CA PHE A 530 13.44 -30.60 2.52
C PHE A 530 14.97 -30.64 2.44
N PHE A 531 15.58 -29.58 1.92
CA PHE A 531 17.04 -29.43 1.85
C PHE A 531 17.51 -28.56 3.01
N LEU A 532 18.07 -29.19 4.04
CA LEU A 532 18.67 -28.53 5.21
C LEU A 532 20.16 -28.27 4.92
N GLN A 533 20.45 -27.12 4.30
CA GLN A 533 21.81 -26.71 3.94
C GLN A 533 22.49 -25.87 5.04
N GLY A 534 21.69 -25.27 5.92
CA GLY A 534 22.13 -24.48 7.07
C GLY A 534 20.92 -23.99 7.89
N GLY A 535 21.17 -23.50 9.10
CA GLY A 535 20.10 -23.18 10.06
C GLY A 535 19.58 -24.41 10.81
N LEU A 536 18.39 -24.29 11.42
CA LEU A 536 17.78 -25.27 12.30
C LEU A 536 16.46 -25.81 11.72
N LEU A 537 16.30 -27.14 11.67
CA LEU A 537 15.00 -27.80 11.49
C LEU A 537 14.55 -28.40 12.84
N LYS A 538 13.31 -28.14 13.27
CA LYS A 538 12.73 -28.75 14.48
C LYS A 538 11.21 -28.87 14.46
N GLY A 539 10.64 -29.45 15.52
CA GLY A 539 9.19 -29.52 15.76
C GLY A 539 8.68 -30.95 15.98
N THR A 540 7.35 -31.10 15.97
CA THR A 540 6.62 -32.28 16.46
C THR A 540 5.56 -32.79 15.47
N GLY A 541 5.66 -32.37 14.21
CA GLY A 541 4.71 -32.69 13.14
C GLY A 541 5.11 -33.91 12.30
N THR A 542 4.77 -33.86 11.02
CA THR A 542 5.13 -34.90 10.03
C THR A 542 5.80 -34.29 8.79
N ILE A 543 6.89 -34.89 8.31
CA ILE A 543 7.52 -34.58 7.02
C ILE A 543 7.40 -35.83 6.14
N ASN A 544 6.26 -35.95 5.44
CA ASN A 544 6.00 -37.00 4.46
C ASN A 544 6.75 -36.73 3.14
N SER A 545 8.08 -36.58 3.25
CA SER A 545 9.02 -36.22 2.20
C SER A 545 10.44 -36.56 2.65
N THR A 546 11.41 -36.61 1.72
CA THR A 546 12.81 -36.83 2.08
C THR A 546 13.41 -35.56 2.69
N VAL A 547 14.15 -35.71 3.78
CA VAL A 547 14.99 -34.66 4.37
C VAL A 547 16.45 -34.96 4.04
N TYR A 548 17.12 -34.02 3.37
CA TYR A 548 18.57 -34.04 3.14
C TYR A 548 19.24 -33.01 4.05
N ASN A 549 20.06 -33.47 5.01
CA ASN A 549 20.93 -32.57 5.78
C ASN A 549 22.33 -32.55 5.16
N THR A 550 22.76 -31.36 4.75
CA THR A 550 24.05 -31.11 4.10
C THR A 550 24.82 -29.98 4.78
N GLY A 551 24.47 -29.60 6.02
CA GLY A 551 25.15 -28.51 6.74
C GLY A 551 24.33 -27.78 7.82
N GLY A 552 23.08 -28.17 8.09
CA GLY A 552 22.28 -27.59 9.16
C GLY A 552 22.22 -28.46 10.42
N ILE A 553 21.54 -27.94 11.44
CA ILE A 553 21.19 -28.67 12.67
C ILE A 553 19.76 -29.17 12.52
N PHE A 554 19.54 -30.45 12.80
CA PHE A 554 18.23 -31.06 12.89
C PHE A 554 17.98 -31.48 14.34
N ALA A 555 17.06 -30.80 15.03
CA ALA A 555 16.62 -31.12 16.39
C ALA A 555 15.13 -31.54 16.35
N PRO A 556 14.81 -32.80 16.00
CA PRO A 556 13.45 -33.31 15.96
C PRO A 556 12.87 -33.44 17.37
N GLY A 557 11.67 -32.90 17.58
CA GLY A 557 11.10 -32.75 18.90
C GLY A 557 11.09 -31.29 19.37
N THR A 558 10.42 -31.12 20.50
CA THR A 558 10.63 -30.08 21.51
C THR A 558 9.99 -30.67 22.75
N SER A 559 10.74 -31.52 23.45
CA SER A 559 10.31 -32.33 24.60
C SER A 559 9.16 -31.73 25.43
N PRO A 560 7.94 -32.32 25.41
CA PRO A 560 7.54 -33.56 24.72
C PRO A 560 7.22 -33.39 23.23
N GLY A 561 7.81 -34.23 22.37
CA GLY A 561 7.27 -34.42 21.02
C GLY A 561 8.07 -35.35 20.11
N THR A 562 7.36 -36.13 19.30
CA THR A 562 7.95 -36.94 18.21
C THR A 562 7.84 -36.19 16.89
N LEU A 563 8.92 -36.11 16.11
CA LEU A 563 8.84 -35.76 14.69
C LEU A 563 8.85 -37.03 13.85
N THR A 564 7.92 -37.15 12.90
CA THR A 564 7.89 -38.28 11.95
C THR A 564 8.34 -37.82 10.57
N ILE A 565 9.30 -38.49 9.93
CA ILE A 565 9.80 -38.14 8.59
C ILE A 565 9.85 -39.37 7.66
N ALA A 566 9.67 -39.17 6.35
CA ALA A 566 9.59 -40.29 5.40
C ALA A 566 10.96 -40.92 5.08
N ASN A 567 12.00 -40.11 4.79
CA ASN A 567 13.36 -40.60 4.59
C ASN A 567 14.36 -39.55 5.09
N TYR A 568 15.52 -39.99 5.57
CA TYR A 568 16.62 -39.12 5.98
C TYR A 568 17.91 -39.45 5.22
N THR A 569 18.67 -38.43 4.84
CA THR A 569 20.05 -38.60 4.37
C THR A 569 20.92 -37.42 4.81
N GLN A 570 21.96 -37.72 5.57
CA GLN A 570 22.91 -36.74 6.11
C GLN A 570 24.29 -36.94 5.49
N THR A 571 24.85 -35.85 4.95
CA THR A 571 26.23 -35.82 4.42
C THR A 571 27.12 -34.83 5.19
N ALA A 572 26.52 -33.83 5.83
CA ALA A 572 27.15 -32.89 6.76
C ALA A 572 26.07 -32.26 7.65
N GLY A 573 26.48 -31.47 8.64
CA GLY A 573 25.58 -30.96 9.69
C GLY A 573 25.38 -31.98 10.82
N ASP A 574 24.49 -31.65 11.74
CA ASP A 574 24.23 -32.44 12.95
C ASP A 574 22.76 -32.86 13.04
N LEU A 575 22.50 -34.09 13.45
CA LEU A 575 21.25 -34.51 14.09
C LEU A 575 21.48 -34.41 15.61
N VAL A 576 20.69 -33.60 16.32
CA VAL A 576 20.74 -33.43 17.78
C VAL A 576 19.48 -34.05 18.38
N LEU A 577 19.62 -34.78 19.47
CA LEU A 577 18.52 -35.44 20.18
C LEU A 577 18.65 -35.11 21.67
N GLU A 578 17.79 -34.21 22.15
CA GLU A 578 17.80 -33.66 23.52
C GLU A 578 17.18 -34.66 24.52
N ILE A 579 17.82 -34.87 25.68
CA ILE A 579 17.37 -35.79 26.74
C ILE A 579 17.41 -35.04 28.09
N ASP A 580 16.33 -34.32 28.38
CA ASP A 580 16.16 -33.48 29.59
C ASP A 580 15.83 -34.29 30.85
N GLY A 581 15.38 -35.55 30.71
CA GLY A 581 15.04 -36.38 31.86
C GLY A 581 14.55 -37.78 31.54
N ASP A 582 14.26 -38.56 32.60
CA ASP A 582 13.97 -39.99 32.52
C ASP A 582 12.66 -40.34 31.79
N ALA A 583 11.70 -39.40 31.76
CA ALA A 583 10.39 -39.60 31.16
C ALA A 583 10.43 -39.38 29.63
N TYR A 584 9.69 -40.20 28.88
CA TYR A 584 9.47 -40.05 27.43
C TYR A 584 8.93 -38.65 27.01
N ALA A 585 8.37 -37.89 27.96
CA ALA A 585 7.93 -36.52 27.76
C ALA A 585 9.04 -35.45 27.90
N LEU A 586 10.25 -35.88 28.27
CA LEU A 586 11.49 -35.09 28.46
C LEU A 586 12.61 -35.62 27.55
N GLN A 587 12.22 -36.21 26.41
CA GLN A 587 13.07 -36.83 25.41
C GLN A 587 12.59 -36.42 24.01
N ASP A 588 13.54 -36.05 23.16
CA ASP A 588 13.30 -35.82 21.74
C ASP A 588 13.26 -37.15 20.98
N HIS A 589 12.23 -37.33 20.14
CA HIS A 589 12.00 -38.57 19.41
C HIS A 589 11.90 -38.34 17.90
N LEU A 590 12.71 -39.07 17.13
CA LEU A 590 12.68 -39.08 15.66
C LEU A 590 12.20 -40.45 15.15
N THR A 591 11.10 -40.47 14.40
CA THR A 591 10.66 -41.66 13.64
C THR A 591 10.90 -41.46 12.15
N ILE A 592 11.62 -42.39 11.53
CA ILE A 592 11.88 -42.43 10.09
C ILE A 592 11.17 -43.65 9.50
N THR A 593 10.08 -43.44 8.76
CA THR A 593 9.23 -44.55 8.24
C THR A 593 9.82 -45.25 7.01
N GLY A 594 10.80 -44.63 6.36
CA GLY A 594 11.59 -45.18 5.27
C GLY A 594 13.06 -45.35 5.65
N ASN A 595 13.96 -45.01 4.73
CA ASN A 595 15.40 -45.22 4.91
C ASN A 595 16.07 -44.05 5.63
N ALA A 596 17.09 -44.37 6.43
CA ALA A 596 17.95 -43.39 7.10
C ALA A 596 19.41 -43.63 6.71
N ASN A 597 20.07 -42.64 6.10
CA ASN A 597 21.45 -42.77 5.64
C ASN A 597 22.36 -41.71 6.28
N PHE A 598 23.26 -42.12 7.16
CA PHE A 598 24.26 -41.27 7.80
C PHE A 598 25.60 -41.49 7.09
N TYR A 599 25.90 -40.63 6.13
CA TYR A 599 27.12 -40.67 5.31
C TYR A 599 28.15 -39.61 5.72
N GLY A 600 27.79 -38.67 6.60
CA GLY A 600 28.68 -37.69 7.19
C GLY A 600 27.95 -36.82 8.23
N GLY A 601 28.64 -35.81 8.75
CA GLY A 601 28.13 -35.05 9.90
C GLY A 601 28.15 -35.86 11.21
N ARG A 602 27.37 -35.42 12.21
CA ARG A 602 27.26 -36.10 13.52
C ARG A 602 25.83 -36.50 13.86
N VAL A 603 25.70 -37.45 14.78
CA VAL A 603 24.51 -37.67 15.60
C VAL A 603 24.91 -37.34 17.04
N VAL A 604 24.31 -36.31 17.61
CA VAL A 604 24.61 -35.78 18.94
C VAL A 604 23.47 -36.18 19.88
N LEU A 605 23.84 -36.81 21.00
CA LEU A 605 22.96 -37.08 22.13
C LEU A 605 23.26 -36.02 23.20
N ASP A 606 22.31 -35.13 23.46
CA ASP A 606 22.52 -33.98 24.33
C ASP A 606 21.84 -34.20 25.70
N PHE A 607 22.66 -34.22 26.75
CA PHE A 607 22.25 -34.34 28.15
C PHE A 607 22.51 -33.04 28.93
N SER A 608 22.72 -31.90 28.27
CA SER A 608 23.21 -30.66 28.93
C SER A 608 22.22 -30.10 29.96
N ASP A 609 20.92 -30.28 29.72
CA ASP A 609 19.83 -29.92 30.63
C ASP A 609 19.20 -31.17 31.31
N TYR A 610 19.90 -32.32 31.34
CA TYR A 610 19.41 -33.56 31.97
C TYR A 610 19.22 -33.40 33.49
N THR A 611 17.96 -33.48 33.92
CA THR A 611 17.50 -33.38 35.31
C THR A 611 16.95 -34.70 35.88
N GLY A 612 17.15 -35.81 35.18
CA GLY A 612 16.63 -37.12 35.57
C GLY A 612 17.24 -37.69 36.86
N GLY A 613 16.51 -38.61 37.48
CA GLY A 613 16.88 -39.31 38.72
C GLY A 613 17.78 -40.52 38.50
N GLY A 614 18.33 -40.70 37.30
CA GLY A 614 19.26 -41.79 36.97
C GLY A 614 18.63 -42.98 36.27
N ASN A 615 17.71 -42.78 35.33
CA ASN A 615 17.37 -43.84 34.38
C ASN A 615 18.61 -44.19 33.54
N LEU A 616 18.98 -45.49 33.53
CA LEU A 616 20.17 -45.98 32.85
C LEU A 616 19.88 -46.49 31.43
N SER A 617 18.67 -46.34 30.90
CA SER A 617 18.35 -46.71 29.51
C SER A 617 17.21 -45.89 28.89
N PHE A 618 17.49 -45.28 27.75
CA PHE A 618 16.55 -44.54 26.91
C PHE A 618 16.31 -45.33 25.63
N ALA A 619 15.05 -45.51 25.25
CA ALA A 619 14.63 -46.33 24.10
C ALA A 619 13.87 -45.50 23.07
N ASP A 620 13.90 -45.93 21.81
CA ASP A 620 13.16 -45.34 20.69
C ASP A 620 13.41 -43.83 20.47
N ILE A 621 14.58 -43.32 20.86
CA ILE A 621 15.03 -41.93 20.62
C ILE A 621 15.17 -41.66 19.11
N LEU A 622 15.70 -42.64 18.37
CA LEU A 622 15.68 -42.67 16.91
C LEU A 622 15.16 -44.02 16.42
N ARG A 623 14.00 -44.04 15.75
CA ARG A 623 13.38 -45.21 15.12
C ARG A 623 13.53 -45.14 13.60
N VAL A 624 13.89 -46.25 12.96
CA VAL A 624 13.97 -46.38 11.49
C VAL A 624 13.27 -47.67 11.06
N GLU A 625 12.24 -47.54 10.24
CA GLU A 625 11.40 -48.67 9.81
C GLU A 625 11.87 -49.28 8.48
N GLY A 626 12.62 -48.51 7.67
CA GLY A 626 13.34 -49.00 6.50
C GLY A 626 14.80 -49.35 6.80
N THR A 627 15.70 -49.18 5.81
CA THR A 627 17.13 -49.47 6.01
C THR A 627 17.83 -48.32 6.71
N LEU A 628 18.49 -48.59 7.84
CA LEU A 628 19.52 -47.72 8.40
C LEU A 628 20.88 -47.99 7.73
N ARG A 629 21.65 -46.93 7.41
CA ARG A 629 23.06 -47.00 7.03
C ARG A 629 23.89 -46.04 7.89
N LEU A 630 24.89 -46.58 8.57
CA LEU A 630 25.84 -45.87 9.45
C LEU A 630 27.26 -45.81 8.85
N ALA A 631 27.41 -46.01 7.53
CA ALA A 631 28.68 -45.95 6.84
C ALA A 631 28.53 -45.34 5.45
N HIS A 632 29.47 -44.47 5.05
CA HIS A 632 29.50 -43.82 3.76
C HIS A 632 29.84 -44.83 2.63
N PRO A 633 29.05 -44.92 1.54
CA PRO A 633 29.10 -46.03 0.59
C PRO A 633 30.37 -46.13 -0.26
N VAL A 634 31.12 -45.04 -0.44
CA VAL A 634 32.39 -45.03 -1.20
C VAL A 634 33.63 -45.15 -0.30
N THR A 635 33.73 -44.33 0.75
CA THR A 635 34.91 -44.28 1.64
C THR A 635 34.91 -45.32 2.76
N GLY A 636 33.76 -45.93 3.08
CA GLY A 636 33.61 -46.83 4.23
C GLY A 636 33.67 -46.12 5.59
N ALA A 637 33.74 -44.78 5.63
CA ALA A 637 33.78 -44.01 6.87
C ALA A 637 32.48 -44.18 7.67
N ALA A 638 32.60 -44.50 8.96
CA ALA A 638 31.45 -44.64 9.85
C ALA A 638 30.84 -43.28 10.24
N SER A 639 29.55 -43.27 10.56
CA SER A 639 28.86 -42.11 11.15
C SER A 639 29.42 -41.77 12.54
N VAL A 640 29.66 -40.48 12.81
CA VAL A 640 30.09 -40.02 14.13
C VAL A 640 28.89 -39.93 15.07
N PHE A 641 28.95 -40.65 16.18
CA PHE A 641 28.09 -40.40 17.35
C PHE A 641 28.87 -39.59 18.38
N GLU A 642 28.25 -38.57 18.95
CA GLU A 642 28.82 -37.71 19.98
C GLU A 642 27.83 -37.61 21.15
N VAL A 643 28.35 -37.55 22.37
CA VAL A 643 27.56 -37.45 23.61
C VAL A 643 28.05 -36.23 24.36
N VAL A 644 27.14 -35.30 24.65
CA VAL A 644 27.47 -34.02 25.30
C VAL A 644 26.59 -33.80 26.53
N GLY A 645 26.98 -32.88 27.41
CA GLY A 645 26.26 -32.55 28.65
C GLY A 645 26.36 -33.58 29.78
N LEU A 646 26.68 -34.84 29.48
CA LEU A 646 26.69 -35.94 30.44
C LEU A 646 27.67 -35.71 31.61
N GLY A 647 27.21 -36.03 32.83
CA GLY A 647 27.95 -35.80 34.07
C GLY A 647 29.32 -36.50 34.15
N ALA A 648 30.27 -35.84 34.83
CA ALA A 648 31.62 -36.37 34.98
C ALA A 648 31.64 -37.75 35.64
N GLY A 649 32.39 -38.69 35.06
CA GLY A 649 32.45 -40.08 35.51
C GLY A 649 31.37 -41.00 34.89
N MET A 650 30.51 -40.49 33.98
CA MET A 650 29.57 -41.30 33.20
C MET A 650 29.98 -41.39 31.73
N HIS A 651 29.50 -42.44 31.05
CA HIS A 651 29.50 -42.58 29.59
C HIS A 651 28.12 -43.09 29.14
N ALA A 652 27.83 -42.91 27.84
CA ALA A 652 26.61 -43.43 27.23
C ALA A 652 26.96 -44.45 26.13
N ASP A 653 26.51 -45.68 26.31
CA ASP A 653 26.59 -46.75 25.32
C ASP A 653 25.42 -46.63 24.33
N VAL A 654 25.74 -46.42 23.06
CA VAL A 654 24.75 -46.28 21.98
C VAL A 654 24.58 -47.61 21.25
N ALA A 655 23.39 -48.20 21.33
CA ALA A 655 23.08 -49.51 20.77
C ALA A 655 21.96 -49.43 19.72
N TRP A 656 22.18 -50.09 18.57
CA TRP A 656 21.14 -50.27 17.55
C TRP A 656 20.53 -51.68 17.70
N ASN A 657 19.23 -51.76 18.00
CA ASN A 657 18.54 -53.03 18.27
C ASN A 657 18.03 -53.74 17.00
N GLY A 658 18.08 -53.08 15.84
CA GLY A 658 17.54 -53.57 14.57
C GLY A 658 16.64 -52.54 13.87
N ASN A 659 15.77 -51.87 14.63
CA ASN A 659 14.84 -50.84 14.13
C ASN A 659 14.82 -49.54 14.97
N ALA A 660 15.49 -49.51 16.12
CA ALA A 660 15.64 -48.32 16.95
C ALA A 660 17.01 -48.20 17.61
N LEU A 661 17.37 -46.96 17.91
CA LEU A 661 18.52 -46.55 18.69
C LEU A 661 18.09 -46.47 20.16
N SER A 662 18.83 -47.18 21.02
CA SER A 662 18.73 -47.04 22.47
C SER A 662 20.06 -46.55 23.04
N VAL A 663 19.98 -45.78 24.12
CA VAL A 663 21.13 -45.16 24.78
C VAL A 663 21.13 -45.62 26.23
N ALA A 664 22.18 -46.33 26.65
CA ALA A 664 22.33 -46.78 28.04
C ALA A 664 23.38 -45.92 28.75
N LEU A 665 23.14 -45.52 30.01
CA LEU A 665 24.11 -44.77 30.80
C LEU A 665 24.86 -45.70 31.76
N ALA A 666 26.18 -45.56 31.82
CA ALA A 666 27.04 -46.37 32.67
C ALA A 666 28.15 -45.54 33.32
N PRO A 667 28.58 -45.85 34.56
CA PRO A 667 29.74 -45.21 35.18
C PRO A 667 31.03 -45.66 34.47
N VAL A 668 31.93 -44.72 34.22
CA VAL A 668 33.29 -44.97 33.76
C VAL A 668 34.09 -45.54 34.94
N PRO A 669 34.68 -46.74 34.85
CA PRO A 669 35.40 -47.33 35.97
C PRO A 669 36.64 -46.49 36.36
N GLU A 670 36.64 -45.97 37.59
CA GLU A 670 37.71 -45.09 38.08
C GLU A 670 39.09 -45.79 38.03
N PRO A 671 40.18 -45.09 37.66
CA PRO A 671 41.51 -45.70 37.48
C PRO A 671 42.03 -46.44 38.71
N GLU A 672 41.67 -46.00 39.92
CA GLU A 672 42.05 -46.66 41.16
C GLU A 672 41.34 -48.00 41.42
N THR A 673 40.19 -48.26 40.80
CA THR A 673 39.58 -49.61 40.76
C THR A 673 40.49 -50.59 40.02
N TRP A 674 41.03 -50.18 38.87
CA TRP A 674 42.01 -50.98 38.12
C TRP A 674 43.35 -51.09 38.85
N ALA A 675 43.82 -50.02 39.48
CA ALA A 675 45.04 -50.07 40.29
C ALA A 675 44.92 -51.04 41.47
N MET A 676 43.78 -51.04 42.18
CA MET A 676 43.51 -51.96 43.29
C MET A 676 43.32 -53.40 42.82
N LEU A 677 42.67 -53.63 41.68
CA LEU A 677 42.58 -54.97 41.07
C LEU A 677 43.97 -55.51 40.68
N LEU A 678 44.80 -54.69 40.03
CA LEU A 678 46.16 -55.06 39.63
C LEU A 678 47.11 -55.22 40.83
N ALA A 679 46.97 -54.39 41.87
CA ALA A 679 47.70 -54.56 43.13
C ALA A 679 47.29 -55.84 43.86
N GLY A 680 45.99 -56.18 43.87
CA GLY A 680 45.47 -57.43 44.41
C GLY A 680 46.01 -58.65 43.66
N LEU A 681 45.96 -58.64 42.32
CA LEU A 681 46.55 -59.70 41.49
C LEU A 681 48.07 -59.79 41.65
N GLY A 682 48.77 -58.66 41.81
CA GLY A 682 50.20 -58.61 42.10
C GLY A 682 50.55 -59.23 43.45
N LEU A 683 49.76 -58.95 44.50
CA LEU A 683 49.88 -59.59 45.81
C LEU A 683 49.62 -61.10 45.72
N VAL A 684 48.55 -61.54 45.06
CA VAL A 684 48.24 -62.96 44.87
C VAL A 684 49.37 -63.68 44.12
N GLY A 685 49.93 -63.07 43.07
CA GLY A 685 51.10 -63.60 42.35
C GLY A 685 52.35 -63.68 43.24
N ALA A 686 52.60 -62.66 44.07
CA ALA A 686 53.71 -62.65 45.03
C ALA A 686 53.57 -63.72 46.12
N PHE A 687 52.36 -64.01 46.59
CA PHE A 687 52.09 -65.11 47.52
C PHE A 687 52.22 -66.48 46.84
N ALA A 688 51.71 -66.65 45.61
CA ALA A 688 51.84 -67.89 44.84
C ALA A 688 53.32 -68.26 44.61
N ARG A 689 54.18 -67.26 44.37
CA ARG A 689 55.63 -67.45 44.18
C ARG A 689 56.40 -67.84 45.45
N LYS A 690 55.76 -67.87 46.64
CA LYS A 690 56.37 -68.25 47.93
C LYS A 690 56.09 -69.71 48.36
N ARG A 691 55.69 -70.60 47.46
CA ARG A 691 55.73 -72.05 47.74
C ARG A 691 57.17 -72.56 47.66
N PRO A 692 57.77 -73.07 48.75
CA PRO A 692 59.13 -73.63 48.71
C PRO A 692 59.13 -74.96 47.95
N VAL A 693 60.17 -75.20 47.16
CA VAL A 693 60.44 -76.52 46.57
C VAL A 693 60.92 -77.46 47.68
N GLN A 694 60.20 -78.55 47.92
CA GLN A 694 60.71 -79.66 48.73
C GLN A 694 61.69 -80.49 47.91
N SER A 695 62.82 -80.85 48.51
CA SER A 695 63.87 -81.66 47.88
C SER A 695 63.67 -83.16 48.15
N MET A 696 63.70 -83.95 47.08
CA MET A 696 64.31 -85.28 47.02
C MET A 696 65.16 -85.34 45.74
#